data_AF-A0A7X3P6J1-F1
#
_entry.id   AF-A0A7X3P6J1-F1
#
_cell.length_a   1.000
_cell.length_b   1.000
_cell.length_c   1.000
_cell.angle_alpha   90.00
_cell.angle_beta   90.00
_cell.angle_gamma   90.00
#
_symmetry.space_group_name_H-M   'P 1'
#
loop_
_entity.id
_entity.type
_entity.pdbx_description
1 polymer ?
#
loop_
_entity_poly.entity_id
_entity_poly.type
_entity_poly.pdbx_seq_one_letter_code
_entity_poly.pdbx_strand_id
1 'polypeptide(L)'
;MKKSAGPRKSTPWTTSSRLEGVPEGRLADFLRRPKIIQRIIKKIKYEARLMIGGKRALRNPLWVVQHVFSYLRIRMAGIKVIRKQGSNAPIKVNLYGHRLWLRPLSPDYAVSVDMFDQEFNQVNQCLPSNCNGLVIDAGGYIGTGAIALHEMYPQAVVVTIEPHPENFSLLEKNISGRSNIIAIKAALVASEIKKDGNIVNIYDRGTGPWGFTVEENAKGKTELLTMIGTVDTVTLPEICNSFSKTKISIIKLDIEGSEKQLFQSNDMSILDNSFIFVELHERFVKGCDKAFKNFSKNRKIIKSKCSEKYLVAPRKIPDATISTVVTLNSCKLTGSGLKRQSKLYPHNQPKNYEAAFDADTLWYDAIQIGDQLQLICPKLNNLIPSIRSAKWWIDERPTRLVRIRFYHRYDVIFLSASYREVQRVSVVMGSWRGEANVAQPQSHLFAGLNTVITTQKNNRLDWITDFLRYYIHHHRLQGAILMDNNSTLYSPQKIHETLRLAGAGKALKQTLVVSAPFKYGPHVPGLKNAVYEEKYLQCALLNIVRLRYLSKARAVLNCDIDELAHTPKTTCFDLCVRSPLGFVVLPVIWRYSHPTDPDPTRQAVHRFRHSTFLPELQPVKYCIAPKGPTSWLSWCWDNHWLSFPELGNSYVLRLFSYHCINRIINYIFKRISLIFYRQHTLRHCFSTSTGWKSHRQQAPSKELILDAEWQAALDAAFCPSEFITKPPRKERRI
;
A
#
# COMPACT_ATOMS: atom_id res chain seq x y z
N MET A 1 -82.64 19.58 25.78
CA MET A 1 -83.54 20.74 26.00
C MET A 1 -82.93 21.63 27.09
N LYS A 2 -82.90 22.95 26.83
CA LYS A 2 -82.51 24.05 27.74
C LYS A 2 -81.01 24.15 28.10
N LYS A 3 -80.38 25.32 28.15
CA LYS A 3 -80.62 26.66 27.61
C LYS A 3 -79.28 27.41 27.76
N SER A 4 -78.93 28.20 26.76
CA SER A 4 -77.81 29.13 26.71
C SER A 4 -77.98 30.32 27.65
N ALA A 5 -76.88 30.85 28.21
CA ALA A 5 -76.44 32.25 28.08
C ALA A 5 -75.19 32.49 28.93
N GLY A 6 -74.15 33.08 28.34
CA GLY A 6 -72.92 33.49 29.01
C GLY A 6 -73.01 34.91 29.62
N PRO A 7 -71.92 35.68 29.60
CA PRO A 7 -70.83 35.59 30.57
C PRO A 7 -70.56 36.95 31.24
N ARG A 8 -69.83 36.98 32.37
CA ARG A 8 -68.95 38.13 32.73
C ARG A 8 -67.99 37.79 33.87
N LYS A 9 -66.79 38.36 33.73
CA LYS A 9 -65.55 38.16 34.48
C LYS A 9 -65.55 38.93 35.81
N SER A 10 -64.88 38.38 36.83
CA SER A 10 -63.90 39.08 37.70
C SER A 10 -63.28 38.11 38.72
N THR A 11 -61.97 37.89 38.61
CA THR A 11 -61.06 37.47 39.70
C THR A 11 -61.09 38.51 40.85
N PRO A 12 -60.66 38.26 42.12
CA PRO A 12 -59.48 37.44 42.48
C PRO A 12 -59.41 36.79 43.91
N TRP A 13 -58.28 36.09 44.15
CA TRP A 13 -57.58 35.74 45.42
C TRP A 13 -58.00 34.54 46.31
N THR A 14 -57.08 33.56 46.34
CA THR A 14 -56.54 32.77 47.48
C THR A 14 -57.45 31.78 48.23
N THR A 15 -56.99 30.62 48.73
CA THR A 15 -55.69 30.22 49.33
C THR A 15 -55.59 28.68 49.36
N SER A 16 -54.34 28.18 49.24
CA SER A 16 -53.68 27.07 49.97
C SER A 16 -54.39 25.68 50.06
N SER A 17 -53.73 24.52 50.00
CA SER A 17 -52.38 24.17 50.47
C SER A 17 -51.96 22.77 49.99
N ARG A 18 -50.63 22.54 50.03
CA ARG A 18 -49.89 21.26 49.99
C ARG A 18 -49.57 20.60 48.64
N LEU A 19 -48.60 21.20 47.95
CA LEU A 19 -47.50 20.48 47.31
C LEU A 19 -46.20 21.19 47.70
N GLU A 20 -45.48 20.64 48.69
CA GLU A 20 -44.11 21.03 48.98
C GLU A 20 -43.21 19.79 48.84
N GLY A 21 -42.12 19.95 48.08
CA GLY A 21 -40.86 19.30 48.46
C GLY A 21 -40.34 18.13 47.63
N VAL A 22 -40.45 18.12 46.30
CA VAL A 22 -39.42 17.46 45.47
C VAL A 22 -38.77 18.52 44.60
N PRO A 23 -37.48 18.87 44.82
CA PRO A 23 -36.85 19.95 44.07
C PRO A 23 -36.70 19.53 42.60
N GLU A 24 -37.24 20.36 41.70
CA GLU A 24 -37.05 20.31 40.23
C GLU A 24 -35.58 20.39 39.79
N GLY A 25 -34.64 20.51 40.73
CA GLY A 25 -33.20 20.44 40.49
C GLY A 25 -32.63 19.03 40.23
N ARG A 26 -33.31 17.93 40.57
CA ARG A 26 -32.68 16.59 40.44
C ARG A 26 -32.53 16.08 39.01
N LEU A 27 -33.41 16.45 38.07
CA LEU A 27 -33.28 16.02 36.67
C LEU A 27 -32.30 16.93 35.90
N ALA A 28 -32.29 18.23 36.19
CA ALA A 28 -31.37 19.20 35.61
C ALA A 28 -29.92 19.02 36.11
N ASP A 29 -29.71 18.70 37.40
CA ASP A 29 -28.37 18.42 37.93
C ASP A 29 -27.85 17.03 37.55
N PHE A 30 -28.73 16.05 37.30
CA PHE A 30 -28.34 14.76 36.72
C PHE A 30 -27.82 14.92 35.29
N LEU A 31 -28.44 15.83 34.51
CA LEU A 31 -28.03 16.15 33.13
C LEU A 31 -26.81 17.10 33.05
N ARG A 32 -26.49 17.85 34.11
CA ARG A 32 -25.29 18.72 34.15
C ARG A 32 -23.95 18.00 34.39
N ARG A 33 -23.94 16.68 34.60
CA ARG A 33 -22.68 15.92 34.75
C ARG A 33 -22.10 15.60 33.36
N PRO A 34 -21.00 16.24 32.91
CA PRO A 34 -20.45 16.04 31.57
C PRO A 34 -20.11 14.57 31.27
N LYS A 35 -19.78 13.79 32.32
CA LYS A 35 -19.52 12.34 32.21
C LYS A 35 -20.76 11.51 31.86
N ILE A 36 -21.98 11.91 32.28
CA ILE A 36 -23.22 11.19 31.98
C ILE A 36 -23.67 11.46 30.54
N ILE A 37 -23.68 12.73 30.12
CA ILE A 37 -23.95 13.09 28.72
C ILE A 37 -22.95 12.41 27.78
N GLN A 38 -21.65 12.42 28.11
CA GLN A 38 -20.63 11.73 27.32
C GLN A 38 -20.88 10.21 27.23
N ARG A 39 -21.33 9.57 28.32
CA ARG A 39 -21.72 8.14 28.31
C ARG A 39 -22.93 7.88 27.43
N ILE A 40 -23.95 8.74 27.48
CA ILE A 40 -25.15 8.64 26.63
C ILE A 40 -24.77 8.83 25.16
N ILE A 41 -24.00 9.87 24.82
CA ILE A 41 -23.50 10.11 23.46
C ILE A 41 -22.66 8.93 22.98
N LYS A 42 -21.78 8.39 23.83
CA LYS A 42 -20.96 7.21 23.50
C LYS A 42 -21.84 5.99 23.22
N LYS A 43 -22.89 5.78 24.02
CA LYS A 43 -23.87 4.70 23.83
C LYS A 43 -24.67 4.87 22.54
N ILE A 44 -25.16 6.07 22.25
CA ILE A 44 -25.87 6.38 20.99
C ILE A 44 -24.97 6.15 19.78
N LYS A 45 -23.74 6.65 19.80
CA LYS A 45 -22.77 6.43 18.72
C LYS A 45 -22.44 4.95 18.52
N TYR A 46 -22.34 4.20 19.60
CA TYR A 46 -22.12 2.75 19.57
C TYR A 46 -23.30 2.01 18.95
N GLU A 47 -24.52 2.31 19.37
CA GLU A 47 -25.74 1.69 18.82
C GLU A 47 -25.96 2.06 17.35
N ALA A 48 -25.75 3.33 16.98
CA ALA A 48 -25.79 3.77 15.59
C ALA A 48 -24.76 3.01 14.73
N ARG A 49 -23.54 2.82 15.24
CA ARG A 49 -22.49 2.04 14.58
C ARG A 49 -22.91 0.58 14.36
N LEU A 50 -23.46 -0.07 15.39
CA LEU A 50 -23.94 -1.45 15.28
C LEU A 50 -25.06 -1.59 14.24
N MET A 51 -25.93 -0.58 14.15
CA MET A 51 -27.03 -0.55 13.19
C MET A 51 -26.55 -0.33 11.74
N ILE A 52 -25.52 0.48 11.52
CA ILE A 52 -25.07 0.84 10.17
C ILE A 52 -23.84 0.06 9.67
N GLY A 53 -23.13 -0.68 10.54
CA GLY A 53 -21.94 -1.46 10.19
C GLY A 53 -20.63 -0.66 10.13
N GLY A 54 -20.49 0.37 10.97
CA GLY A 54 -19.25 1.13 11.08
C GLY A 54 -18.77 1.78 9.77
N LYS A 55 -17.45 2.00 9.64
CA LYS A 55 -16.88 2.75 8.51
C LYS A 55 -16.76 1.89 7.24
N ARG A 56 -16.53 0.59 7.38
CA ARG A 56 -16.38 -0.36 6.29
C ARG A 56 -17.71 -0.59 5.57
N ALA A 57 -18.83 -0.66 6.29
CA ALA A 57 -20.15 -0.80 5.67
C ALA A 57 -20.54 0.43 4.83
N LEU A 58 -20.20 1.65 5.28
CA LEU A 58 -20.50 2.89 4.55
C LEU A 58 -19.86 2.97 3.16
N ARG A 59 -18.89 2.09 2.83
CA ARG A 59 -18.30 1.98 1.49
C ARG A 59 -19.18 1.22 0.50
N ASN A 60 -20.21 0.52 0.98
CA ASN A 60 -21.12 -0.27 0.16
C ASN A 60 -22.57 -0.11 0.68
N PRO A 61 -23.47 0.57 -0.06
CA PRO A 61 -24.85 0.78 0.36
C PRO A 61 -25.60 -0.52 0.69
N LEU A 62 -25.31 -1.61 -0.03
CA LEU A 62 -25.92 -2.92 0.25
C LEU A 62 -25.54 -3.43 1.64
N TRP A 63 -24.31 -3.20 2.11
CA TRP A 63 -23.87 -3.63 3.43
C TRP A 63 -24.54 -2.83 4.54
N VAL A 64 -24.78 -1.53 4.34
CA VAL A 64 -25.55 -0.72 5.29
C VAL A 64 -26.97 -1.26 5.42
N VAL A 65 -27.62 -1.56 4.30
CA VAL A 65 -28.96 -2.17 4.28
C VAL A 65 -28.96 -3.52 4.99
N GLN A 66 -27.98 -4.39 4.70
CA GLN A 66 -27.81 -5.67 5.40
C GLN A 66 -27.66 -5.51 6.92
N HIS A 67 -26.88 -4.52 7.37
CA HIS A 67 -26.71 -4.24 8.80
C HIS A 67 -28.00 -3.78 9.46
N VAL A 68 -28.74 -2.85 8.84
CA VAL A 68 -30.02 -2.35 9.39
C VAL A 68 -30.99 -3.52 9.58
N PHE A 69 -31.17 -4.36 8.55
CA PHE A 69 -32.06 -5.52 8.64
C PHE A 69 -31.58 -6.57 9.66
N SER A 70 -30.28 -6.89 9.67
CA SER A 70 -29.69 -7.83 10.61
C SER A 70 -29.78 -7.35 12.06
N TYR A 71 -29.54 -6.06 12.29
CA TYR A 71 -29.68 -5.40 13.58
C TYR A 71 -31.13 -5.45 14.10
N LEU A 72 -32.11 -5.13 13.25
CA LEU A 72 -33.52 -5.24 13.61
C LEU A 72 -33.91 -6.70 13.91
N ARG A 73 -33.45 -7.65 13.08
CA ARG A 73 -33.73 -9.08 13.25
C ARG A 73 -33.19 -9.62 14.57
N ILE A 74 -31.95 -9.30 14.94
CA ILE A 74 -31.35 -9.77 16.20
C ILE A 74 -32.01 -9.12 17.43
N ARG A 75 -32.40 -7.83 17.34
CA ARG A 75 -33.15 -7.13 18.38
C ARG A 75 -34.54 -7.74 18.60
N MET A 76 -35.27 -8.00 17.52
CA MET A 76 -36.61 -8.61 17.59
C MET A 76 -36.55 -10.03 18.16
N ALA A 77 -35.56 -10.83 17.77
CA ALA A 77 -35.33 -12.14 18.36
C ALA A 77 -35.04 -12.04 19.87
N GLY A 78 -34.19 -11.10 20.29
CA GLY A 78 -33.90 -10.85 21.70
C GLY A 78 -35.13 -10.44 22.51
N ILE A 79 -36.00 -9.59 21.95
CA ILE A 79 -37.28 -9.20 22.58
C ILE A 79 -38.19 -10.43 22.78
N LYS A 80 -38.29 -11.31 21.76
CA LYS A 80 -39.08 -12.56 21.87
C LYS A 80 -38.54 -13.49 22.95
N VAL A 81 -37.22 -13.61 23.08
CA VAL A 81 -36.58 -14.40 24.15
C VAL A 81 -36.90 -13.82 25.53
N ILE A 82 -36.74 -12.50 25.72
CA ILE A 82 -37.08 -11.83 27.00
C ILE A 82 -38.56 -12.04 27.37
N ARG A 83 -39.45 -12.00 26.37
CA ARG A 83 -40.90 -12.22 26.54
C ARG A 83 -41.28 -13.70 26.69
N LYS A 84 -40.33 -14.63 26.72
CA LYS A 84 -40.55 -16.09 26.72
C LYS A 84 -41.41 -16.59 25.53
N GLN A 85 -41.44 -15.83 24.44
CA GLN A 85 -42.18 -16.11 23.21
C GLN A 85 -41.28 -16.62 22.07
N GLY A 86 -40.01 -16.93 22.36
CA GLY A 86 -39.04 -17.43 21.39
C GLY A 86 -37.88 -18.12 22.08
N SER A 87 -37.10 -18.89 21.33
CA SER A 87 -35.92 -19.60 21.83
C SER A 87 -34.66 -18.76 21.69
N ASN A 88 -33.64 -19.04 22.51
CA ASN A 88 -32.30 -18.45 22.37
C ASN A 88 -31.48 -19.12 21.25
N ALA A 89 -32.17 -19.77 20.29
CA ALA A 89 -31.51 -20.48 19.21
C ALA A 89 -30.75 -19.51 18.29
N PRO A 90 -29.60 -19.92 17.74
CA PRO A 90 -28.86 -19.11 16.78
C PRO A 90 -29.72 -18.74 15.57
N ILE A 91 -29.67 -17.48 15.17
CA ILE A 91 -30.37 -16.98 13.99
C ILE A 91 -29.37 -16.57 12.91
N LYS A 92 -29.77 -16.76 11.65
CA LYS A 92 -28.96 -16.36 10.50
C LYS A 92 -29.18 -14.88 10.17
N VAL A 93 -28.08 -14.14 10.04
CA VAL A 93 -28.02 -12.72 9.65
C VAL A 93 -27.04 -12.50 8.52
N ASN A 94 -27.09 -11.34 7.88
CA ASN A 94 -26.13 -10.91 6.86
C ASN A 94 -25.33 -9.71 7.34
N LEU A 95 -24.00 -9.83 7.42
CA LEU A 95 -23.09 -8.75 7.83
C LEU A 95 -21.91 -8.70 6.87
N TYR A 96 -21.63 -7.53 6.29
CA TYR A 96 -20.53 -7.29 5.33
C TYR A 96 -20.46 -8.30 4.17
N GLY A 97 -21.63 -8.77 3.69
CA GLY A 97 -21.70 -9.80 2.64
C GLY A 97 -21.55 -11.25 3.13
N HIS A 98 -21.37 -11.50 4.43
CA HIS A 98 -21.35 -12.84 5.01
C HIS A 98 -22.67 -13.22 5.65
N ARG A 99 -23.04 -14.49 5.47
CA ARG A 99 -24.14 -15.13 6.18
C ARG A 99 -23.60 -15.75 7.47
N LEU A 100 -24.05 -15.25 8.62
CA LEU A 100 -23.57 -15.66 9.94
C LEU A 100 -24.72 -16.10 10.84
N TRP A 101 -24.47 -17.11 11.66
CA TRP A 101 -25.32 -17.60 12.74
C TRP A 101 -24.87 -16.95 14.04
N LEU A 102 -25.78 -16.22 14.68
CA LEU A 102 -25.52 -15.48 15.92
C LEU A 102 -26.60 -15.78 16.96
N ARG A 103 -26.23 -15.87 18.23
CA ARG A 103 -27.18 -16.03 19.33
C ARG A 103 -27.85 -14.69 19.69
N PRO A 104 -29.18 -14.62 19.81
CA PRO A 104 -29.86 -13.45 20.38
C PRO A 104 -29.36 -13.13 21.79
N LEU A 105 -29.42 -11.85 22.20
CA LEU A 105 -28.99 -11.38 23.54
C LEU A 105 -27.53 -11.73 23.92
N SER A 106 -26.73 -12.14 22.95
CA SER A 106 -25.31 -12.43 23.14
C SER A 106 -24.46 -11.29 22.56
N PRO A 107 -23.15 -11.29 22.85
CA PRO A 107 -22.24 -10.35 22.23
C PRO A 107 -21.89 -10.65 20.77
N ASP A 108 -22.34 -11.80 20.23
CA ASP A 108 -22.00 -12.31 18.90
C ASP A 108 -22.11 -11.23 17.81
N TYR A 109 -23.17 -10.43 17.83
CA TYR A 109 -23.40 -9.37 16.85
C TYR A 109 -22.37 -8.24 16.95
N ALA A 110 -22.14 -7.72 18.16
CA ALA A 110 -21.19 -6.63 18.38
C ALA A 110 -19.76 -7.06 18.04
N VAL A 111 -19.37 -8.26 18.50
CA VAL A 111 -18.07 -8.85 18.20
C VAL A 111 -17.90 -9.05 16.69
N SER A 112 -18.93 -9.54 15.99
CA SER A 112 -18.91 -9.64 14.52
C SER A 112 -18.65 -8.29 13.86
N VAL A 113 -19.40 -7.25 14.25
CA VAL A 113 -19.23 -5.90 13.69
C VAL A 113 -17.81 -5.37 13.90
N ASP A 114 -17.23 -5.58 15.08
CA ASP A 114 -15.89 -5.10 15.38
C ASP A 114 -14.81 -5.89 14.63
N MET A 115 -14.93 -7.22 14.53
CA MET A 115 -14.01 -8.06 13.76
C MET A 115 -13.91 -7.65 12.30
N PHE A 116 -15.04 -7.37 11.65
CA PHE A 116 -15.05 -6.98 10.24
C PHE A 116 -14.68 -5.50 10.00
N ASP A 117 -14.95 -4.60 10.94
CA ASP A 117 -14.79 -3.15 10.71
C ASP A 117 -13.49 -2.56 11.26
N GLN A 118 -13.10 -2.92 12.48
CA GLN A 118 -12.02 -2.20 13.17
C GLN A 118 -10.93 -3.04 13.80
N GLU A 119 -11.23 -4.26 14.22
CA GLU A 119 -10.32 -5.06 15.04
C GLU A 119 -8.97 -5.28 14.35
N PHE A 120 -9.01 -5.60 13.06
CA PHE A 120 -7.82 -5.86 12.26
C PHE A 120 -7.31 -4.65 11.49
N ASN A 121 -7.77 -3.42 11.78
CA ASN A 121 -7.35 -2.23 11.02
C ASN A 121 -5.83 -2.00 11.09
N GLN A 122 -5.18 -2.19 12.24
CA GLN A 122 -3.73 -2.06 12.31
C GLN A 122 -3.02 -3.22 11.59
N VAL A 123 -3.56 -4.44 11.71
CA VAL A 123 -3.05 -5.60 10.98
C VAL A 123 -3.08 -5.34 9.47
N ASN A 124 -4.20 -4.87 8.93
CA ASN A 124 -4.37 -4.52 7.52
C ASN A 124 -3.47 -3.36 7.05
N GLN A 125 -3.10 -2.44 7.95
CA GLN A 125 -2.20 -1.33 7.62
C GLN A 125 -0.72 -1.72 7.66
N CYS A 126 -0.36 -2.64 8.55
CA CYS A 126 1.03 -3.00 8.81
C CYS A 126 1.50 -4.23 8.05
N LEU A 127 0.59 -5.14 7.67
CA LEU A 127 0.93 -6.37 6.98
C LEU A 127 0.53 -6.31 5.50
N PRO A 128 1.26 -6.99 4.61
CA PRO A 128 0.93 -7.04 3.20
C PRO A 128 -0.25 -8.01 2.96
N SER A 129 -1.20 -7.62 2.10
CA SER A 129 -2.42 -8.38 1.80
C SER A 129 -2.18 -9.70 1.03
N ASN A 130 -0.94 -10.00 0.64
CA ASN A 130 -0.56 -11.22 -0.07
C ASN A 130 0.05 -12.29 0.85
N CYS A 131 -0.20 -12.22 2.16
CA CYS A 131 0.15 -13.29 3.09
C CYS A 131 -0.42 -14.63 2.60
N ASN A 132 0.45 -15.61 2.32
CA ASN A 132 0.12 -16.92 1.74
C ASN A 132 0.59 -18.10 2.60
N GLY A 133 1.00 -17.84 3.85
CA GLY A 133 1.41 -18.87 4.81
C GLY A 133 0.30 -19.28 5.76
N LEU A 134 0.69 -19.85 6.90
CA LEU A 134 -0.22 -20.29 7.94
C LEU A 134 -0.65 -19.10 8.82
N VAL A 135 -1.95 -18.89 8.98
CA VAL A 135 -2.54 -17.93 9.91
C VAL A 135 -3.22 -18.70 11.03
N ILE A 136 -2.86 -18.41 12.28
CA ILE A 136 -3.49 -19.05 13.44
C ILE A 136 -4.38 -18.02 14.14
N ASP A 137 -5.63 -18.41 14.40
CA ASP A 137 -6.60 -17.67 15.20
C ASP A 137 -6.87 -18.45 16.49
N ALA A 138 -6.08 -18.20 17.53
CA ALA A 138 -6.28 -18.79 18.84
C ALA A 138 -7.33 -17.98 19.61
N GLY A 139 -8.40 -18.65 20.04
CA GLY A 139 -9.63 -18.01 20.52
C GLY A 139 -10.57 -17.68 19.38
N GLY A 140 -10.95 -18.70 18.61
CA GLY A 140 -11.78 -18.58 17.40
C GLY A 140 -13.21 -18.12 17.66
N TYR A 141 -13.73 -18.31 18.87
CA TYR A 141 -15.08 -17.98 19.30
C TYR A 141 -16.13 -18.54 18.32
N ILE A 142 -16.91 -17.69 17.66
CA ILE A 142 -17.90 -18.10 16.64
C ILE A 142 -17.37 -18.00 15.20
N GLY A 143 -16.06 -17.89 15.00
CA GLY A 143 -15.37 -17.92 13.70
C GLY A 143 -15.31 -16.59 12.94
N THR A 144 -15.79 -15.49 13.50
CA THR A 144 -15.79 -14.18 12.81
C THR A 144 -14.40 -13.60 12.62
N GLY A 145 -13.50 -13.84 13.58
CA GLY A 145 -12.07 -13.51 13.47
C GLY A 145 -11.41 -14.26 12.32
N ALA A 146 -11.58 -15.58 12.27
CA ALA A 146 -11.10 -16.43 11.19
C ALA A 146 -11.62 -16.01 9.81
N ILE A 147 -12.92 -15.67 9.69
CA ILE A 147 -13.50 -15.17 8.43
C ILE A 147 -12.86 -13.84 8.03
N ALA A 148 -12.71 -12.88 8.96
CA ALA A 148 -12.09 -11.59 8.69
C ALA A 148 -10.62 -11.73 8.26
N LEU A 149 -9.86 -12.62 8.92
CA LEU A 149 -8.48 -12.94 8.54
C LEU A 149 -8.41 -13.62 7.17
N HIS A 150 -9.34 -14.51 6.85
CA HIS A 150 -9.44 -15.13 5.54
C HIS A 150 -9.81 -14.11 4.44
N GLU A 151 -10.69 -13.15 4.71
CA GLU A 151 -10.98 -12.06 3.76
C GLU A 151 -9.74 -11.19 3.50
N MET A 152 -8.97 -10.90 4.54
CA MET A 152 -7.74 -10.11 4.44
C MET A 152 -6.62 -10.87 3.74
N TYR A 153 -6.57 -12.18 3.93
CA TYR A 153 -5.55 -13.08 3.40
C TYR A 153 -6.18 -14.32 2.74
N PRO A 154 -6.82 -14.18 1.56
CA PRO A 154 -7.57 -15.28 0.94
C PRO A 154 -6.75 -16.53 0.60
N GLN A 155 -5.42 -16.40 0.54
CA GLN A 155 -4.48 -17.48 0.25
C GLN A 155 -3.86 -18.13 1.45
N ALA A 156 -3.98 -17.51 2.61
CA ALA A 156 -3.53 -18.14 3.81
C ALA A 156 -4.48 -19.29 4.16
N VAL A 157 -3.91 -20.36 4.69
CA VAL A 157 -4.68 -21.34 5.45
C VAL A 157 -4.88 -20.73 6.84
N VAL A 158 -6.15 -20.54 7.22
CA VAL A 158 -6.52 -20.02 8.53
C VAL A 158 -6.89 -21.19 9.43
N VAL A 159 -6.06 -21.48 10.43
CA VAL A 159 -6.36 -22.44 11.49
C VAL A 159 -6.96 -21.69 12.65
N THR A 160 -8.23 -21.95 12.97
CA THR A 160 -8.93 -21.32 14.09
C THR A 160 -9.18 -22.34 15.19
N ILE A 161 -8.85 -21.96 16.43
CA ILE A 161 -8.80 -22.87 17.59
C ILE A 161 -9.81 -22.36 18.62
N GLU A 162 -10.79 -23.19 18.96
CA GLU A 162 -11.83 -22.87 19.93
C GLU A 162 -12.16 -24.09 20.80
N PRO A 163 -11.94 -24.02 22.12
CA PRO A 163 -12.18 -25.16 23.00
C PRO A 163 -13.66 -25.33 23.38
N HIS A 164 -14.45 -24.26 23.47
CA HIS A 164 -15.81 -24.36 24.02
C HIS A 164 -16.78 -25.02 23.02
N PRO A 165 -17.48 -26.12 23.39
CA PRO A 165 -18.30 -26.90 22.46
C PRO A 165 -19.38 -26.10 21.72
N GLU A 166 -20.10 -25.21 22.41
CA GLU A 166 -21.17 -24.43 21.76
C GLU A 166 -20.63 -23.34 20.83
N ASN A 167 -19.49 -22.74 21.19
CA ASN A 167 -18.84 -21.72 20.36
C ASN A 167 -18.28 -22.40 19.11
N PHE A 168 -17.62 -23.55 19.27
CA PHE A 168 -17.09 -24.36 18.19
C PHE A 168 -18.19 -24.78 17.20
N SER A 169 -19.35 -25.24 17.69
CA SER A 169 -20.48 -25.59 16.82
C SER A 169 -20.98 -24.39 15.97
N LEU A 170 -20.97 -23.18 16.53
CA LEU A 170 -21.30 -21.97 15.79
C LEU A 170 -20.19 -21.57 14.80
N LEU A 171 -18.93 -21.71 15.21
CA LEU A 171 -17.76 -21.49 14.37
C LEU A 171 -17.86 -22.37 13.12
N GLU A 172 -18.06 -23.68 13.26
CA GLU A 172 -18.21 -24.60 12.12
C GLU A 172 -19.34 -24.18 11.17
N LYS A 173 -20.50 -23.81 11.72
CA LYS A 173 -21.63 -23.30 10.94
C LYS A 173 -21.26 -22.03 10.17
N ASN A 174 -20.51 -21.12 10.78
CA ASN A 174 -20.15 -19.83 10.20
C ASN A 174 -19.06 -19.93 9.13
N ILE A 175 -18.08 -20.81 9.33
CA ILE A 175 -17.00 -21.02 8.37
C ILE A 175 -17.40 -21.95 7.23
N SER A 176 -18.51 -22.69 7.35
CA SER A 176 -19.00 -23.64 6.34
C SER A 176 -18.93 -23.10 4.91
N GLY A 177 -18.40 -23.91 4.00
CA GLY A 177 -18.16 -23.54 2.60
C GLY A 177 -16.83 -22.81 2.32
N ARG A 178 -15.94 -22.67 3.31
CA ARG A 178 -14.60 -22.10 3.12
C ARG A 178 -13.53 -23.17 3.30
N SER A 179 -12.96 -23.67 2.20
CA SER A 179 -11.94 -24.73 2.21
C SER A 179 -10.61 -24.32 2.86
N ASN A 180 -10.33 -23.01 2.94
CA ASN A 180 -9.06 -22.49 3.46
C ASN A 180 -9.15 -22.12 4.95
N ILE A 181 -10.26 -22.42 5.63
CA ILE A 181 -10.40 -22.25 7.09
C ILE A 181 -10.55 -23.63 7.70
N ILE A 182 -9.67 -23.96 8.65
CA ILE A 182 -9.65 -25.24 9.35
C ILE A 182 -9.91 -24.96 10.83
N ALA A 183 -10.94 -25.60 11.38
CA ALA A 183 -11.31 -25.46 12.78
C ALA A 183 -10.73 -26.61 13.60
N ILE A 184 -10.13 -26.30 14.75
CA ILE A 184 -9.64 -27.29 15.72
C ILE A 184 -10.37 -27.07 17.05
N LYS A 185 -11.08 -28.09 17.51
CA LYS A 185 -11.77 -28.09 18.81
C LYS A 185 -10.78 -28.48 19.91
N ALA A 186 -9.96 -27.54 20.33
CA ALA A 186 -8.95 -27.78 21.36
C ALA A 186 -8.60 -26.47 22.09
N ALA A 187 -7.91 -26.59 23.23
CA ALA A 187 -7.20 -25.49 23.86
C ALA A 187 -5.76 -25.42 23.34
N LEU A 188 -5.29 -24.22 22.97
CA LEU A 188 -3.89 -24.00 22.64
C LEU A 188 -3.08 -23.91 23.94
N VAL A 189 -2.15 -24.84 24.13
CA VAL A 189 -1.27 -24.91 25.32
C VAL A 189 0.19 -24.96 24.91
N ALA A 190 1.08 -24.63 25.85
CA ALA A 190 2.52 -24.86 25.68
C ALA A 190 2.84 -26.36 25.77
N SER A 191 3.81 -26.82 24.98
CA SER A 191 4.22 -28.23 24.94
C SER A 191 4.66 -28.75 26.30
N GLU A 192 5.28 -27.92 27.13
CA GLU A 192 5.75 -28.29 28.48
C GLU A 192 4.62 -28.51 29.49
N ILE A 193 3.39 -28.07 29.18
CA ILE A 193 2.22 -28.13 30.08
C ILE A 193 1.23 -29.19 29.61
N LYS A 194 1.47 -29.79 28.44
CA LYS A 194 0.66 -30.89 27.93
C LYS A 194 0.82 -32.10 28.84
N LYS A 195 -0.25 -32.41 29.60
CA LYS A 195 -0.31 -33.54 30.54
C LYS A 195 -0.57 -34.85 29.80
N ASP A 196 -0.22 -35.97 30.44
CA ASP A 196 -0.58 -37.30 29.98
C ASP A 196 -2.10 -37.39 29.73
N GLY A 197 -2.49 -37.76 28.50
CA GLY A 197 -3.89 -37.82 28.06
C GLY A 197 -4.35 -36.65 27.17
N ASN A 198 -3.53 -35.62 26.93
CA ASN A 198 -3.80 -34.52 26.00
C ASN A 198 -5.07 -33.69 26.29
N ILE A 199 -5.57 -33.69 27.54
CA ILE A 199 -6.78 -32.95 27.93
C ILE A 199 -6.52 -31.93 29.05
N VAL A 200 -7.30 -30.85 29.08
CA VAL A 200 -7.30 -29.83 30.15
C VAL A 200 -8.72 -29.49 30.61
N ASN A 201 -8.83 -29.04 31.86
CA ASN A 201 -10.09 -28.51 32.38
C ASN A 201 -10.38 -27.13 31.78
N ILE A 202 -11.65 -26.87 31.46
CA ILE A 202 -12.14 -25.55 31.03
C ILE A 202 -13.05 -24.96 32.11
N TYR A 203 -12.88 -23.66 32.36
CA TYR A 203 -13.54 -22.91 33.41
C TYR A 203 -14.31 -21.71 32.85
N ASP A 204 -15.51 -21.45 33.36
CA ASP A 204 -16.27 -20.23 33.09
C ASP A 204 -15.90 -19.13 34.11
N ARG A 205 -15.49 -17.96 33.61
CA ARG A 205 -15.19 -16.77 34.43
C ARG A 205 -16.44 -15.96 34.82
N GLY A 206 -17.64 -16.40 34.44
CA GLY A 206 -18.91 -15.72 34.73
C GLY A 206 -19.12 -14.46 33.90
N THR A 207 -18.48 -14.37 32.73
CA THR A 207 -18.59 -13.19 31.83
C THR A 207 -19.40 -13.46 30.57
N GLY A 208 -19.97 -14.66 30.43
CA GLY A 208 -20.73 -15.10 29.27
C GLY A 208 -19.87 -15.86 28.25
N PRO A 209 -20.39 -16.11 27.04
CA PRO A 209 -19.81 -17.07 26.11
C PRO A 209 -18.40 -16.77 25.58
N TRP A 210 -17.87 -15.57 25.77
CA TRP A 210 -16.47 -15.21 25.44
C TRP A 210 -15.49 -15.53 26.58
N GLY A 211 -15.97 -15.95 27.75
CA GLY A 211 -15.24 -15.85 29.00
C GLY A 211 -14.66 -17.15 29.53
N PHE A 212 -14.26 -18.06 28.65
CA PHE A 212 -13.77 -19.39 29.04
C PHE A 212 -12.25 -19.42 29.11
N THR A 213 -11.68 -20.09 30.11
CA THR A 213 -10.24 -20.17 30.34
C THR A 213 -9.83 -21.58 30.76
N VAL A 214 -8.58 -21.96 30.53
CA VAL A 214 -7.99 -23.22 31.05
C VAL A 214 -7.07 -22.99 32.25
N GLU A 215 -6.99 -21.74 32.73
CA GLU A 215 -6.19 -21.36 33.89
C GLU A 215 -6.99 -21.51 35.19
N GLU A 216 -6.64 -22.50 36.01
CA GLU A 216 -7.33 -22.83 37.27
C GLU A 216 -7.32 -21.66 38.28
N ASN A 217 -6.34 -20.76 38.17
CA ASN A 217 -6.14 -19.62 39.07
C ASN A 217 -6.57 -18.26 38.47
N ALA A 218 -7.27 -18.26 37.33
CA ALA A 218 -7.73 -17.02 36.71
C ALA A 218 -8.79 -16.31 37.57
N LYS A 219 -8.76 -14.97 37.60
CA LYS A 219 -9.79 -14.19 38.29
C LYS A 219 -11.09 -14.10 37.47
N GLY A 220 -12.20 -14.54 38.05
CA GLY A 220 -13.55 -14.40 37.49
C GLY A 220 -14.26 -13.11 37.90
N LYS A 221 -15.49 -12.94 37.39
CA LYS A 221 -16.45 -11.92 37.88
C LYS A 221 -16.94 -12.26 39.30
N THR A 222 -16.97 -13.55 39.61
CA THR A 222 -17.16 -14.14 40.95
C THR A 222 -15.82 -14.63 41.48
N GLU A 223 -15.65 -14.72 42.81
CA GLU A 223 -14.40 -15.20 43.43
C GLU A 223 -14.10 -16.67 43.13
N LEU A 224 -15.10 -17.45 42.69
CA LEU A 224 -14.99 -18.86 42.30
C LEU A 224 -15.19 -19.01 40.79
N LEU A 225 -14.27 -19.72 40.14
CA LEU A 225 -14.42 -20.23 38.77
C LEU A 225 -15.30 -21.50 38.79
N THR A 226 -16.12 -21.69 37.76
CA THR A 226 -16.92 -22.91 37.61
C THR A 226 -16.27 -23.81 36.55
N MET A 227 -15.85 -25.02 36.90
CA MET A 227 -15.38 -26.01 35.92
C MET A 227 -16.57 -26.54 35.13
N ILE A 228 -16.50 -26.43 33.81
CA ILE A 228 -17.61 -26.78 32.90
C ILE A 228 -17.32 -28.01 32.04
N GLY A 229 -16.11 -28.59 32.14
CA GLY A 229 -15.74 -29.84 31.48
C GLY A 229 -14.24 -29.94 31.18
N THR A 230 -13.90 -30.89 30.31
CA THR A 230 -12.56 -31.10 29.76
C THR A 230 -12.55 -30.94 28.24
N VAL A 231 -11.40 -30.52 27.69
CA VAL A 231 -11.19 -30.33 26.25
C VAL A 231 -9.81 -30.85 25.85
N ASP A 232 -9.70 -31.28 24.59
CA ASP A 232 -8.42 -31.67 24.01
C ASP A 232 -7.46 -30.47 23.93
N THR A 233 -6.17 -30.77 23.86
CA THR A 233 -5.10 -29.78 23.75
C THR A 233 -4.35 -29.89 22.44
N VAL A 234 -3.88 -28.75 21.95
CA VAL A 234 -3.01 -28.65 20.78
C VAL A 234 -1.87 -27.68 21.06
N THR A 235 -0.69 -27.93 20.48
CA THR A 235 0.47 -27.04 20.61
C THR A 235 0.83 -26.38 19.28
N LEU A 236 1.59 -25.27 19.30
CA LEU A 236 2.08 -24.63 18.08
C LEU A 236 2.95 -25.56 17.21
N PRO A 237 3.89 -26.36 17.78
CA PRO A 237 4.62 -27.38 17.02
C PRO A 237 3.72 -28.38 16.29
N GLU A 238 2.67 -28.88 16.94
CA GLU A 238 1.74 -29.87 16.36
C GLU A 238 0.97 -29.31 15.17
N ILE A 239 0.50 -28.07 15.29
CA ILE A 239 -0.15 -27.38 14.18
C ILE A 239 0.85 -27.22 13.04
N CYS A 240 2.05 -26.70 13.29
CA CYS A 240 3.06 -26.52 12.24
C CYS A 240 3.42 -27.83 11.53
N ASN A 241 3.53 -28.93 12.28
CA ASN A 241 3.82 -30.26 11.74
C ASN A 241 2.69 -30.78 10.84
N SER A 242 1.43 -30.55 11.24
CA SER A 242 0.24 -30.92 10.46
C SER A 242 0.16 -30.20 9.10
N PHE A 243 0.82 -29.04 8.99
CA PHE A 243 0.90 -28.25 7.76
C PHE A 243 2.29 -28.27 7.12
N SER A 244 2.98 -29.41 7.12
CA SER A 244 4.29 -29.60 6.45
C SER A 244 5.39 -28.62 6.89
N LYS A 245 5.45 -28.30 8.19
CA LYS A 245 6.40 -27.32 8.77
C LYS A 245 6.27 -25.92 8.16
N THR A 246 5.07 -25.54 7.71
CA THR A 246 4.79 -24.19 7.23
C THR A 246 5.00 -23.18 8.36
N LYS A 247 5.76 -22.11 8.08
CA LYS A 247 5.97 -21.03 9.04
C LYS A 247 4.67 -20.28 9.32
N ILE A 248 4.40 -20.00 10.60
CA ILE A 248 3.28 -19.15 11.02
C ILE A 248 3.58 -17.72 10.55
N SER A 249 2.71 -17.17 9.71
CA SER A 249 2.84 -15.80 9.22
C SER A 249 2.19 -14.79 10.17
N ILE A 250 1.01 -15.14 10.66
CA ILE A 250 0.22 -14.33 11.59
C ILE A 250 -0.35 -15.27 12.65
N ILE A 251 -0.28 -14.85 13.91
CA ILE A 251 -1.03 -15.49 14.98
C ILE A 251 -1.85 -14.43 15.73
N LYS A 252 -3.15 -14.66 15.83
CA LYS A 252 -4.01 -14.00 16.81
C LYS A 252 -3.99 -14.82 18.09
N LEU A 253 -3.67 -14.18 19.21
CA LEU A 253 -3.70 -14.76 20.55
C LEU A 253 -4.73 -14.03 21.39
N ASP A 254 -5.83 -14.71 21.68
CA ASP A 254 -6.94 -14.20 22.48
C ASP A 254 -7.52 -15.39 23.26
N ILE A 255 -6.75 -15.90 24.23
CA ILE A 255 -6.97 -17.20 24.89
C ILE A 255 -7.17 -17.06 26.39
N GLU A 256 -7.64 -15.89 26.83
CA GLU A 256 -8.26 -15.67 28.13
C GLU A 256 -7.40 -16.05 29.35
N GLY A 257 -6.08 -15.82 29.28
CA GLY A 257 -5.14 -15.97 30.40
C GLY A 257 -3.95 -16.89 30.09
N SER A 258 -4.13 -17.86 29.19
CA SER A 258 -3.09 -18.84 28.85
C SER A 258 -1.95 -18.26 28.01
N GLU A 259 -2.03 -16.99 27.61
CA GLU A 259 -0.95 -16.30 26.90
C GLU A 259 0.33 -16.27 27.74
N LYS A 260 0.21 -16.15 29.07
CA LYS A 260 1.37 -16.11 29.97
C LYS A 260 2.22 -17.37 29.82
N GLN A 261 1.59 -18.53 29.89
CA GLN A 261 2.26 -19.83 29.80
C GLN A 261 2.92 -20.00 28.43
N LEU A 262 2.21 -19.66 27.35
CA LEU A 262 2.79 -19.65 26.01
C LEU A 262 4.01 -18.74 25.96
N PHE A 263 3.93 -17.47 26.37
CA PHE A 263 5.07 -16.54 26.33
C PHE A 263 6.28 -16.96 27.16
N GLN A 264 6.12 -17.89 28.11
CA GLN A 264 7.21 -18.45 28.93
C GLN A 264 7.78 -19.76 28.36
N SER A 265 7.11 -20.38 27.39
CA SER A 265 7.49 -21.66 26.78
C SER A 265 8.60 -21.53 25.72
N ASN A 266 9.23 -22.67 25.40
CA ASN A 266 10.20 -22.75 24.30
C ASN A 266 9.53 -22.75 22.92
N ASP A 267 8.24 -23.09 22.85
CA ASP A 267 7.44 -23.10 21.60
C ASP A 267 7.39 -21.74 20.92
N MET A 268 7.57 -20.65 21.69
CA MET A 268 7.52 -19.29 21.19
C MET A 268 8.62 -18.95 20.18
N SER A 269 9.70 -19.73 20.15
CA SER A 269 10.76 -19.62 19.12
C SER A 269 10.21 -19.83 17.70
N ILE A 270 9.15 -20.64 17.54
CA ILE A 270 8.45 -20.83 16.26
C ILE A 270 7.89 -19.52 15.71
N LEU A 271 7.58 -18.56 16.60
CA LEU A 271 6.99 -17.27 16.26
C LEU A 271 8.03 -16.17 16.00
N ASP A 272 9.33 -16.49 15.92
CA ASP A 272 10.41 -15.52 15.63
C ASP A 272 10.19 -14.71 14.36
N ASN A 273 9.55 -15.32 13.37
CA ASN A 273 9.28 -14.71 12.07
C ASN A 273 7.81 -14.30 11.87
N SER A 274 6.98 -14.41 12.90
CA SER A 274 5.54 -14.20 12.81
C SER A 274 5.14 -12.81 13.28
N PHE A 275 4.10 -12.26 12.65
CA PHE A 275 3.33 -11.18 13.26
C PHE A 275 2.41 -11.75 14.34
N ILE A 276 2.36 -11.09 15.48
CA ILE A 276 1.56 -11.55 16.62
C ILE A 276 0.56 -10.44 16.96
N PHE A 277 -0.72 -10.77 16.88
CA PHE A 277 -1.81 -9.89 17.28
C PHE A 277 -2.43 -10.44 18.56
N VAL A 278 -2.14 -9.83 19.70
CA VAL A 278 -2.42 -10.43 21.02
C VAL A 278 -3.24 -9.50 21.91
N GLU A 279 -4.24 -10.07 22.60
CA GLU A 279 -4.85 -9.47 23.79
C GLU A 279 -4.14 -9.99 25.04
N LEU A 280 -3.76 -9.09 25.95
CA LEU A 280 -3.09 -9.47 27.18
C LEU A 280 -4.06 -9.46 28.35
N HIS A 281 -4.13 -10.60 29.03
CA HIS A 281 -5.07 -10.85 30.11
C HIS A 281 -4.44 -10.70 31.51
N GLU A 282 -3.60 -9.67 31.72
CA GLU A 282 -2.93 -9.39 33.02
C GLU A 282 -3.93 -9.26 34.19
N ARG A 283 -5.15 -8.77 33.92
CA ARG A 283 -6.24 -8.66 34.91
C ARG A 283 -6.73 -10.02 35.43
N PHE A 284 -6.58 -11.08 34.64
CA PHE A 284 -7.04 -12.43 34.96
C PHE A 284 -5.89 -13.28 35.49
N VAL A 285 -4.71 -13.18 34.86
CA VAL A 285 -3.51 -13.94 35.22
C VAL A 285 -2.34 -12.98 35.40
N LYS A 286 -1.90 -12.80 36.65
CA LYS A 286 -0.77 -11.91 36.97
C LYS A 286 0.54 -12.37 36.32
N GLY A 287 1.30 -11.42 35.78
CA GLY A 287 2.61 -11.66 35.17
C GLY A 287 2.58 -11.95 33.67
N CYS A 288 1.41 -11.91 33.03
CA CYS A 288 1.25 -12.02 31.58
C CYS A 288 1.98 -10.87 30.86
N ASP A 289 1.82 -9.63 31.34
CA ASP A 289 2.51 -8.45 30.81
C ASP A 289 4.04 -8.60 30.90
N LYS A 290 4.54 -9.19 31.98
CA LYS A 290 5.98 -9.42 32.19
C LYS A 290 6.49 -10.49 31.21
N ALA A 291 5.77 -11.60 31.06
CA ALA A 291 6.12 -12.65 30.10
C ALA A 291 6.13 -12.11 28.66
N PHE A 292 5.08 -11.38 28.28
CA PHE A 292 4.97 -10.73 26.96
C PHE A 292 6.12 -9.75 26.69
N LYS A 293 6.46 -8.89 27.66
CA LYS A 293 7.58 -7.93 27.53
C LYS A 293 8.93 -8.63 27.36
N ASN A 294 9.15 -9.73 28.10
CA ASN A 294 10.37 -10.52 27.98
C ASN A 294 10.49 -11.15 26.59
N PHE A 295 9.42 -11.80 26.11
CA PHE A 295 9.36 -12.37 24.77
C PHE A 295 9.56 -11.31 23.66
N SER A 296 8.96 -10.13 23.84
CA SER A 296 8.96 -9.07 22.82
C SER A 296 10.14 -8.10 22.88
N LYS A 297 11.14 -8.32 23.76
CA LYS A 297 12.26 -7.39 24.03
C LYS A 297 13.00 -6.90 22.79
N ASN A 298 13.09 -7.75 21.75
CA ASN A 298 13.80 -7.46 20.49
C ASN A 298 12.86 -7.27 19.29
N ARG A 299 11.59 -6.92 19.53
CA ARG A 299 10.55 -6.78 18.51
C ARG A 299 9.92 -5.39 18.54
N LYS A 300 9.40 -4.94 17.40
CA LYS A 300 8.61 -3.70 17.34
C LYS A 300 7.19 -4.00 17.84
N ILE A 301 6.75 -3.29 18.87
CA ILE A 301 5.41 -3.43 19.45
C ILE A 301 4.57 -2.20 19.11
N ILE A 302 3.34 -2.40 18.66
CA ILE A 302 2.37 -1.36 18.34
C ILE A 302 1.10 -1.65 19.15
N LYS A 303 0.70 -0.74 20.04
CA LYS A 303 -0.57 -0.85 20.75
C LYS A 303 -1.72 -0.38 19.84
N SER A 304 -2.81 -1.14 19.78
CA SER A 304 -4.02 -0.74 19.07
C SER A 304 -4.57 0.56 19.65
N LYS A 305 -5.01 1.48 18.77
CA LYS A 305 -5.68 2.72 19.19
C LYS A 305 -7.13 2.50 19.62
N CYS A 306 -7.71 1.35 19.30
CA CYS A 306 -9.14 1.08 19.40
C CYS A 306 -9.48 -0.15 20.26
N SER A 307 -8.49 -0.91 20.73
CA SER A 307 -8.67 -2.12 21.54
C SER A 307 -7.52 -2.29 22.55
N GLU A 308 -7.65 -3.23 23.49
CA GLU A 308 -6.61 -3.58 24.47
C GLU A 308 -5.47 -4.41 23.86
N LYS A 309 -5.49 -4.62 22.53
CA LYS A 309 -4.58 -5.52 21.80
C LYS A 309 -3.28 -4.87 21.37
N TYR A 310 -2.26 -5.70 21.20
CA TYR A 310 -0.94 -5.36 20.70
C TYR A 310 -0.66 -6.08 19.39
N LEU A 311 -0.02 -5.37 18.45
CA LEU A 311 0.58 -5.95 17.26
C LEU A 311 2.10 -5.97 17.45
N VAL A 312 2.69 -7.16 17.40
CA VAL A 312 4.13 -7.37 17.50
C VAL A 312 4.66 -7.79 16.13
N ALA A 313 5.70 -7.10 15.68
CA ALA A 313 6.41 -7.46 14.46
C ALA A 313 7.37 -8.65 14.69
N PRO A 314 7.77 -9.37 13.62
CA PRO A 314 8.85 -10.34 13.68
C PRO A 314 10.10 -9.80 14.38
N ARG A 315 10.86 -10.70 15.03
CA ARG A 315 12.20 -10.37 15.55
C ARG A 315 13.06 -9.95 14.35
N LYS A 316 13.87 -8.90 14.49
CA LYS A 316 14.81 -8.49 13.44
C LYS A 316 15.72 -9.66 13.05
N ILE A 317 15.34 -10.40 12.02
CA ILE A 317 16.30 -10.88 11.01
C ILE A 317 16.89 -9.59 10.43
N PRO A 318 18.21 -9.50 10.15
CA PRO A 318 18.75 -8.37 9.40
C PRO A 318 17.79 -8.09 8.26
N ASP A 319 17.43 -6.81 8.06
CA ASP A 319 16.82 -6.39 6.80
C ASP A 319 17.57 -7.20 5.75
N ALA A 320 16.89 -8.14 5.09
CA ALA A 320 17.48 -8.78 3.93
C ALA A 320 17.82 -7.56 3.09
N THR A 321 19.12 -7.26 3.01
CA THR A 321 19.63 -6.16 2.22
C THR A 321 19.18 -6.58 0.85
N ILE A 322 18.02 -6.04 0.45
CA ILE A 322 17.53 -6.19 -0.91
C ILE A 322 18.72 -5.80 -1.73
N SER A 323 19.14 -6.68 -2.65
CA SER A 323 20.18 -6.33 -3.58
C SER A 323 19.76 -4.98 -4.16
N THR A 324 20.47 -3.95 -3.77
CA THR A 324 20.08 -2.56 -4.05
C THR A 324 20.26 -2.25 -5.53
N VAL A 325 20.86 -3.19 -6.25
CA VAL A 325 20.74 -3.40 -7.69
C VAL A 325 19.80 -4.58 -7.94
N VAL A 326 18.76 -4.38 -8.74
CA VAL A 326 17.86 -5.44 -9.22
C VAL A 326 17.95 -5.55 -10.74
N THR A 327 17.89 -6.78 -11.24
CA THR A 327 17.78 -7.07 -12.67
C THR A 327 16.33 -7.44 -12.99
N LEU A 328 15.87 -7.07 -14.18
CA LEU A 328 14.53 -7.38 -14.64
C LEU A 328 14.42 -8.83 -15.11
N ASN A 329 13.26 -9.45 -14.92
CA ASN A 329 13.03 -10.84 -15.33
C ASN A 329 12.56 -10.90 -16.78
N SER A 330 13.46 -10.54 -17.69
CA SER A 330 13.19 -10.49 -19.12
C SER A 330 13.27 -11.85 -19.79
N CYS A 331 12.63 -11.96 -20.95
CA CYS A 331 12.85 -13.06 -21.89
C CYS A 331 13.22 -12.51 -23.27
N LYS A 332 14.27 -13.07 -23.87
CA LYS A 332 14.73 -12.76 -25.22
C LYS A 332 14.23 -13.83 -26.19
N LEU A 333 13.98 -13.45 -27.44
CA LEU A 333 13.60 -14.31 -28.57
C LEU A 333 14.80 -15.03 -29.20
N THR A 334 16.00 -14.89 -28.63
CA THR A 334 17.21 -15.55 -29.13
C THR A 334 16.98 -17.06 -29.27
N GLY A 335 17.32 -17.61 -30.44
CA GLY A 335 17.10 -19.03 -30.75
C GLY A 335 15.68 -19.40 -31.22
N SER A 336 14.72 -18.47 -31.22
CA SER A 336 13.33 -18.75 -31.67
C SER A 336 13.12 -18.66 -33.18
N GLY A 337 14.05 -18.02 -33.91
CA GLY A 337 13.85 -17.61 -35.30
C GLY A 337 12.88 -16.43 -35.49
N LEU A 338 12.20 -15.99 -34.42
CA LEU A 338 11.28 -14.85 -34.45
C LEU A 338 12.04 -13.54 -34.17
N LYS A 339 11.66 -12.48 -34.90
CA LYS A 339 12.07 -11.10 -34.62
C LYS A 339 10.87 -10.18 -34.72
N ARG A 340 10.84 -9.16 -33.87
CA ARG A 340 9.92 -8.05 -34.01
C ARG A 340 10.28 -7.28 -35.29
N GLN A 341 9.26 -6.91 -36.04
CA GLN A 341 9.35 -6.04 -37.21
C GLN A 341 9.02 -4.61 -36.81
N SER A 342 9.77 -3.67 -37.38
CA SER A 342 9.50 -2.24 -37.26
C SER A 342 8.20 -1.85 -37.96
N LYS A 343 7.46 -0.90 -37.39
CA LYS A 343 6.36 -0.22 -38.10
C LYS A 343 6.83 0.92 -39.01
N LEU A 344 8.10 1.31 -38.90
CA LEU A 344 8.68 2.35 -39.72
C LEU A 344 9.09 1.78 -41.08
N TYR A 345 8.64 2.39 -42.17
CA TYR A 345 9.06 1.99 -43.51
C TYR A 345 10.59 2.11 -43.66
N PRO A 346 11.25 1.18 -44.40
CA PRO A 346 12.70 1.16 -44.54
C PRO A 346 13.32 2.50 -44.97
N HIS A 347 12.68 3.25 -45.88
CA HIS A 347 13.18 4.56 -46.34
C HIS A 347 13.18 5.65 -45.25
N ASN A 348 12.42 5.47 -44.17
CA ASN A 348 12.41 6.38 -43.02
C ASN A 348 13.40 5.96 -41.92
N GLN A 349 14.05 4.80 -42.07
CA GLN A 349 14.99 4.27 -41.08
C GLN A 349 16.38 4.90 -41.30
N PRO A 350 16.95 5.63 -40.31
CA PRO A 350 18.32 6.16 -40.41
C PRO A 350 19.37 5.03 -40.41
N LYS A 351 20.60 5.35 -40.83
CA LYS A 351 21.70 4.37 -40.96
C LYS A 351 21.93 3.45 -39.74
N ASN A 352 21.79 3.96 -38.51
CA ASN A 352 22.02 3.18 -37.27
C ASN A 352 20.74 2.63 -36.63
N TYR A 353 19.64 2.56 -37.40
CA TYR A 353 18.34 2.18 -36.88
C TYR A 353 18.30 0.76 -36.31
N GLU A 354 18.74 -0.22 -37.08
CA GLU A 354 18.68 -1.65 -36.72
C GLU A 354 19.47 -1.98 -35.45
N ALA A 355 20.64 -1.35 -35.29
CA ALA A 355 21.46 -1.49 -34.09
C ALA A 355 20.72 -1.01 -32.84
N ALA A 356 19.97 0.11 -32.95
CA ALA A 356 19.23 0.71 -31.85
C ALA A 356 17.81 0.10 -31.65
N PHE A 357 17.27 -0.58 -32.65
CA PHE A 357 15.94 -1.19 -32.61
C PHE A 357 15.91 -2.47 -31.76
N ASP A 358 14.99 -2.52 -30.80
CA ASP A 358 14.74 -3.70 -29.97
C ASP A 358 13.94 -4.73 -30.77
N ALA A 359 14.65 -5.64 -31.45
CA ALA A 359 14.04 -6.67 -32.29
C ALA A 359 13.80 -8.00 -31.55
N ASP A 360 14.50 -8.23 -30.44
CA ASP A 360 14.68 -9.57 -29.84
C ASP A 360 14.17 -9.67 -28.41
N THR A 361 13.80 -8.59 -27.72
CA THR A 361 13.20 -8.72 -26.39
C THR A 361 11.74 -9.12 -26.51
N LEU A 362 11.33 -10.25 -25.90
CA LEU A 362 9.92 -10.64 -25.86
C LEU A 362 9.18 -9.86 -24.77
N TRP A 363 9.67 -9.93 -23.53
CA TRP A 363 9.23 -9.07 -22.43
C TRP A 363 10.41 -8.55 -21.62
N TYR A 364 10.28 -7.34 -21.09
CA TYR A 364 11.27 -6.71 -20.22
C TYR A 364 11.20 -7.23 -18.80
N ASP A 365 9.99 -7.47 -18.27
CA ASP A 365 9.79 -8.00 -16.92
C ASP A 365 8.46 -8.75 -16.82
N ALA A 366 8.43 -9.72 -15.91
CA ALA A 366 7.24 -10.50 -15.56
C ALA A 366 6.86 -10.21 -14.11
N ILE A 367 5.65 -9.68 -13.89
CA ILE A 367 5.22 -9.19 -12.56
C ILE A 367 3.87 -9.78 -12.20
N GLN A 368 3.77 -10.46 -11.07
CA GLN A 368 2.48 -10.94 -10.57
C GLN A 368 1.75 -9.85 -9.79
N ILE A 369 0.52 -9.55 -10.17
CA ILE A 369 -0.34 -8.58 -9.48
C ILE A 369 -1.70 -9.23 -9.23
N GLY A 370 -1.93 -9.61 -7.97
CA GLY A 370 -3.13 -10.36 -7.60
C GLY A 370 -3.16 -11.72 -8.29
N ASP A 371 -4.27 -12.00 -8.97
CA ASP A 371 -4.55 -13.23 -9.74
C ASP A 371 -4.07 -13.16 -11.21
N GLN A 372 -3.29 -12.14 -11.55
CA GLN A 372 -2.79 -11.94 -12.92
C GLN A 372 -1.28 -11.82 -12.94
N LEU A 373 -0.66 -12.51 -13.90
CA LEU A 373 0.73 -12.28 -14.27
C LEU A 373 0.76 -11.32 -15.46
N GLN A 374 1.50 -10.22 -15.31
CA GLN A 374 1.66 -9.17 -16.32
C GLN A 374 3.07 -9.24 -16.90
N LEU A 375 3.18 -9.49 -18.20
CA LEU A 375 4.45 -9.44 -18.93
C LEU A 375 4.52 -8.10 -19.66
N ILE A 376 5.44 -7.23 -19.25
CA ILE A 376 5.60 -5.90 -19.83
C ILE A 376 6.53 -6.02 -21.03
N CYS A 377 5.99 -5.81 -22.22
CA CYS A 377 6.65 -6.08 -23.48
C CYS A 377 6.94 -4.78 -24.24
N PRO A 378 8.00 -4.72 -25.05
CA PRO A 378 8.00 -3.78 -26.17
C PRO A 378 6.79 -4.06 -27.08
N LYS A 379 6.45 -3.14 -28.00
CA LYS A 379 5.30 -3.34 -28.90
C LYS A 379 5.38 -4.71 -29.57
N LEU A 380 4.33 -5.51 -29.48
CA LEU A 380 4.36 -6.90 -29.96
C LEU A 380 4.38 -6.97 -31.50
N ASN A 381 3.81 -5.97 -32.19
CA ASN A 381 3.78 -5.88 -33.65
C ASN A 381 3.40 -7.21 -34.32
N ASN A 382 4.24 -7.72 -35.21
CA ASN A 382 4.08 -8.98 -35.93
C ASN A 382 4.12 -10.24 -35.03
N LEU A 383 4.49 -10.13 -33.75
CA LEU A 383 4.54 -11.26 -32.82
C LEU A 383 3.16 -11.60 -32.22
N ILE A 384 2.14 -10.76 -32.42
CA ILE A 384 0.79 -10.96 -31.84
C ILE A 384 0.19 -12.33 -32.20
N PRO A 385 0.20 -12.79 -33.47
CA PRO A 385 -0.33 -14.10 -33.82
C PRO A 385 0.38 -15.23 -33.07
N SER A 386 1.72 -15.21 -33.04
CA SER A 386 2.52 -16.22 -32.33
C SER A 386 2.20 -16.26 -30.84
N ILE A 387 2.01 -15.08 -30.21
CA ILE A 387 1.65 -14.96 -28.79
C ILE A 387 0.25 -15.50 -28.50
N ARG A 388 -0.70 -15.31 -29.42
CA ARG A 388 -2.07 -15.84 -29.28
C ARG A 388 -2.13 -17.36 -29.42
N SER A 389 -1.28 -17.94 -30.26
CA SER A 389 -1.15 -19.39 -30.43
C SER A 389 -0.20 -20.05 -29.43
N ALA A 390 0.55 -19.27 -28.66
CA ALA A 390 1.55 -19.79 -27.74
C ALA A 390 0.93 -20.59 -26.59
N LYS A 391 1.65 -21.62 -26.14
CA LYS A 391 1.31 -22.34 -24.91
C LYS A 391 2.06 -21.71 -23.74
N TRP A 392 1.39 -21.56 -22.60
CA TRP A 392 1.94 -20.85 -21.44
C TRP A 392 1.95 -21.76 -20.21
N TRP A 393 2.98 -21.62 -19.38
CA TRP A 393 3.07 -22.29 -18.09
C TRP A 393 3.53 -21.33 -16.99
N ILE A 394 3.02 -21.54 -15.79
CA ILE A 394 3.48 -20.94 -14.54
C ILE A 394 3.89 -22.06 -13.59
N ASP A 395 5.11 -22.05 -13.08
CA ASP A 395 5.64 -23.11 -12.20
C ASP A 395 5.29 -24.53 -12.70
N GLU A 396 5.56 -24.78 -13.98
CA GLU A 396 5.31 -26.05 -14.69
C GLU A 396 3.83 -26.43 -14.90
N ARG A 397 2.89 -25.58 -14.50
CA ARG A 397 1.45 -25.79 -14.73
C ARG A 397 0.96 -24.98 -15.93
N PRO A 398 0.18 -25.58 -16.86
CA PRO A 398 -0.41 -24.84 -17.97
C PRO A 398 -1.26 -23.67 -17.47
N THR A 399 -1.13 -22.52 -18.13
CA THR A 399 -1.99 -21.35 -17.92
C THR A 399 -2.50 -20.82 -19.26
N ARG A 400 -3.48 -19.92 -19.20
CA ARG A 400 -4.08 -19.28 -20.37
C ARG A 400 -3.75 -17.80 -20.46
N LEU A 401 -3.62 -17.35 -21.70
CA LEU A 401 -3.65 -15.93 -22.06
C LEU A 401 -5.04 -15.36 -21.75
N VAL A 402 -5.11 -14.40 -20.83
CA VAL A 402 -6.35 -13.71 -20.46
C VAL A 402 -6.66 -12.61 -21.48
N ARG A 403 -5.67 -11.76 -21.76
CA ARG A 403 -5.78 -10.66 -22.72
C ARG A 403 -4.41 -10.08 -23.06
N ILE A 404 -4.36 -9.32 -24.14
CA ILE A 404 -3.25 -8.40 -24.44
C ILE A 404 -3.82 -6.99 -24.36
N ARG A 405 -3.11 -6.10 -23.65
CA ARG A 405 -3.44 -4.69 -23.59
C ARG A 405 -2.39 -3.88 -24.33
N PHE A 406 -2.85 -3.05 -25.24
CA PHE A 406 -1.99 -2.25 -26.09
C PHE A 406 -1.83 -0.84 -25.52
N TYR A 407 -0.60 -0.36 -25.47
CA TYR A 407 -0.29 1.03 -25.14
C TYR A 407 0.54 1.67 -26.26
N HIS A 408 0.64 2.99 -26.22
CA HIS A 408 1.34 3.76 -27.23
C HIS A 408 2.78 3.29 -27.50
N ARG A 409 3.59 3.04 -26.46
CA ARG A 409 5.03 2.66 -26.59
C ARG A 409 5.37 1.24 -26.14
N TYR A 410 4.44 0.51 -25.53
CA TYR A 410 4.68 -0.82 -24.98
C TYR A 410 3.38 -1.61 -24.95
N ASP A 411 3.44 -2.91 -24.74
CA ASP A 411 2.26 -3.77 -24.62
C ASP A 411 2.35 -4.62 -23.36
N VAL A 412 1.21 -5.12 -22.89
CA VAL A 412 1.16 -5.97 -21.70
C VAL A 412 0.37 -7.24 -22.00
N ILE A 413 1.02 -8.38 -21.80
CA ILE A 413 0.38 -9.69 -21.86
C ILE A 413 -0.11 -10.03 -20.45
N PHE A 414 -1.39 -10.40 -20.32
CA PHE A 414 -1.99 -10.83 -19.07
C PHE A 414 -2.22 -12.34 -19.12
N LEU A 415 -1.61 -13.07 -18.19
CA LEU A 415 -1.83 -14.49 -17.99
C LEU A 415 -2.61 -14.71 -16.70
N SER A 416 -3.40 -15.77 -16.67
CA SER A 416 -4.08 -16.18 -15.44
C SER A 416 -3.04 -16.72 -14.46
N ALA A 417 -2.99 -16.18 -13.25
CA ALA A 417 -2.17 -16.74 -12.19
C ALA A 417 -3.11 -17.17 -11.06
N SER A 418 -3.34 -18.47 -10.92
CA SER A 418 -3.94 -19.00 -9.68
C SER A 418 -3.12 -18.47 -8.50
N TYR A 419 -3.76 -18.18 -7.37
CA TYR A 419 -3.31 -17.20 -6.38
C TYR A 419 -2.16 -17.71 -5.46
N ARG A 420 -1.24 -18.51 -6.02
CA ARG A 420 0.07 -18.84 -5.48
C ARG A 420 1.10 -17.80 -5.92
N GLU A 421 2.15 -17.61 -5.13
CA GLU A 421 3.31 -16.81 -5.54
C GLU A 421 4.06 -17.54 -6.67
N VAL A 422 3.88 -17.04 -7.90
CA VAL A 422 4.50 -17.59 -9.11
C VAL A 422 5.98 -17.30 -9.06
N GLN A 423 6.80 -18.34 -9.25
CA GLN A 423 8.26 -18.22 -9.28
C GLN A 423 8.77 -18.07 -10.71
N ARG A 424 8.16 -18.79 -11.66
CA ARG A 424 8.61 -18.84 -13.06
C ARG A 424 7.43 -18.78 -14.03
N VAL A 425 7.64 -18.08 -15.12
CA VAL A 425 6.77 -18.12 -16.30
C VAL A 425 7.55 -18.70 -17.47
N SER A 426 6.88 -19.51 -18.28
CA SER A 426 7.43 -20.00 -19.54
C SER A 426 6.40 -20.01 -20.65
N VAL A 427 6.90 -19.88 -21.87
CA VAL A 427 6.12 -19.85 -23.10
C VAL A 427 6.75 -20.80 -24.10
N VAL A 428 5.92 -21.54 -24.83
CA VAL A 428 6.35 -22.35 -25.97
C VAL A 428 5.70 -21.79 -27.24
N MET A 429 6.55 -21.45 -28.22
CA MET A 429 6.17 -20.97 -29.54
C MET A 429 6.89 -21.83 -30.59
N GLY A 430 6.17 -22.74 -31.25
CA GLY A 430 6.79 -23.75 -32.11
C GLY A 430 7.67 -24.71 -31.29
N SER A 431 8.91 -24.92 -31.73
CA SER A 431 9.92 -25.71 -31.00
C SER A 431 10.68 -24.91 -29.93
N TRP A 432 10.52 -23.59 -29.89
CA TRP A 432 11.24 -22.73 -28.97
C TRP A 432 10.50 -22.56 -27.64
N ARG A 433 11.27 -22.58 -26.54
CA ARG A 433 10.80 -22.32 -25.18
C ARG A 433 11.54 -21.13 -24.59
N GLY A 434 10.80 -20.12 -24.14
CA GLY A 434 11.31 -18.99 -23.38
C GLY A 434 10.84 -19.06 -21.94
N GLU A 435 11.69 -18.66 -21.00
CA GLU A 435 11.34 -18.59 -19.59
C GLU A 435 11.98 -17.41 -18.88
N ALA A 436 11.37 -16.98 -17.78
CA ALA A 436 11.90 -15.99 -16.87
C ALA A 436 11.33 -16.21 -15.46
N ASN A 437 12.05 -15.73 -14.44
CA ASN A 437 11.50 -15.62 -13.10
C ASN A 437 10.34 -14.60 -13.07
N VAL A 438 9.56 -14.62 -12.00
CA VAL A 438 8.45 -13.66 -11.82
C VAL A 438 8.71 -12.79 -10.60
N ALA A 439 8.66 -11.47 -10.80
CA ALA A 439 8.77 -10.51 -9.71
C ALA A 439 7.46 -10.37 -8.94
N GLN A 440 7.59 -10.25 -7.62
CA GLN A 440 6.51 -9.82 -6.74
C GLN A 440 6.58 -8.30 -6.51
N PRO A 441 5.44 -7.59 -6.41
CA PRO A 441 5.42 -6.17 -6.08
C PRO A 441 5.97 -5.88 -4.68
N GLN A 442 7.08 -5.17 -4.60
CA GLN A 442 7.71 -4.70 -3.37
C GLN A 442 7.34 -3.24 -3.05
N SER A 443 6.08 -2.88 -3.25
CA SER A 443 5.58 -1.51 -3.06
C SER A 443 5.74 -0.95 -1.64
N HIS A 444 5.97 -1.83 -0.65
CA HIS A 444 6.22 -1.45 0.74
C HIS A 444 7.54 -0.68 0.91
N LEU A 445 8.54 -0.90 0.05
CA LEU A 445 9.87 -0.26 0.16
C LEU A 445 9.83 1.26 0.00
N PHE A 446 8.94 1.75 -0.86
CA PHE A 446 8.76 3.17 -1.13
C PHE A 446 7.47 3.72 -0.51
N ALA A 447 6.80 2.95 0.34
CA ALA A 447 5.50 3.33 0.88
C ALA A 447 5.58 4.65 1.67
N GLY A 448 4.76 5.63 1.26
CA GLY A 448 4.72 6.95 1.91
C GLY A 448 5.93 7.84 1.67
N LEU A 449 6.87 7.47 0.79
CA LEU A 449 8.08 8.25 0.51
C LEU A 449 7.86 9.26 -0.63
N ASN A 450 8.50 10.43 -0.51
CA ASN A 450 8.76 11.33 -1.64
C ASN A 450 9.89 10.75 -2.49
N THR A 451 9.57 10.32 -3.71
CA THR A 451 10.48 9.49 -4.52
C THR A 451 10.79 10.15 -5.86
N VAL A 452 12.05 10.14 -6.27
CA VAL A 452 12.44 10.52 -7.63
C VAL A 452 12.74 9.27 -8.45
N ILE A 453 12.36 9.30 -9.72
CA ILE A 453 12.73 8.29 -10.71
C ILE A 453 13.45 8.94 -11.87
N THR A 454 14.54 8.33 -12.31
CA THR A 454 15.31 8.81 -13.46
C THR A 454 15.92 7.64 -14.23
N THR A 455 16.04 7.78 -15.55
CA THR A 455 16.75 6.83 -16.40
C THR A 455 18.11 7.40 -16.74
N GLN A 456 19.16 6.58 -16.69
CA GLN A 456 20.51 7.04 -16.93
C GLN A 456 21.35 6.01 -17.69
N LYS A 457 22.34 6.51 -18.42
CA LYS A 457 23.39 5.71 -19.06
C LYS A 457 24.67 6.54 -19.07
N ASN A 458 25.76 6.01 -18.50
CA ASN A 458 27.09 6.62 -18.46
C ASN A 458 27.13 8.10 -18.01
N ASN A 459 26.16 8.57 -17.22
CA ASN A 459 26.21 9.92 -16.65
C ASN A 459 27.37 10.03 -15.65
N ARG A 460 27.99 11.20 -15.50
CA ARG A 460 29.02 11.35 -14.46
C ARG A 460 28.40 11.13 -13.08
N LEU A 461 29.11 10.40 -12.20
CA LEU A 461 28.61 10.06 -10.86
C LEU A 461 28.46 11.30 -9.97
N ASP A 462 29.24 12.35 -10.22
CA ASP A 462 29.10 13.63 -9.52
C ASP A 462 27.83 14.38 -9.95
N TRP A 463 27.39 14.27 -11.21
CA TRP A 463 26.08 14.78 -11.64
C TRP A 463 24.93 14.09 -10.89
N ILE A 464 25.00 12.77 -10.68
CA ILE A 464 24.01 12.02 -9.90
C ILE A 464 24.02 12.51 -8.44
N THR A 465 25.21 12.76 -7.88
CA THR A 465 25.38 13.26 -6.52
C THR A 465 24.77 14.65 -6.34
N ASP A 466 25.08 15.58 -7.25
CA ASP A 466 24.58 16.95 -7.23
C ASP A 466 23.05 16.99 -7.36
N PHE A 467 22.52 16.21 -8.31
CA PHE A 467 21.08 16.03 -8.49
C PHE A 467 20.41 15.59 -7.18
N LEU A 468 20.90 14.53 -6.54
CA LEU A 468 20.31 14.06 -5.28
C LEU A 468 20.43 15.08 -4.15
N ARG A 469 21.59 15.72 -3.98
CA ARG A 469 21.79 16.74 -2.94
C ARG A 469 20.79 17.87 -3.05
N TYR A 470 20.59 18.36 -4.27
CA TYR A 470 19.60 19.40 -4.55
C TYR A 470 18.19 18.97 -4.14
N TYR A 471 17.75 17.78 -4.57
CA TYR A 471 16.39 17.28 -4.26
C TYR A 471 16.21 16.91 -2.78
N ILE A 472 17.26 16.42 -2.11
CA ILE A 472 17.25 16.19 -0.65
C ILE A 472 17.03 17.52 0.08
N HIS A 473 17.81 18.55 -0.27
CA HIS A 473 17.77 19.85 0.39
C HIS A 473 16.44 20.59 0.12
N HIS A 474 16.11 20.85 -1.14
CA HIS A 474 14.97 21.70 -1.51
C HIS A 474 13.63 20.98 -1.53
N HIS A 475 13.63 19.67 -1.76
CA HIS A 475 12.41 18.90 -1.96
C HIS A 475 12.19 17.78 -0.94
N ARG A 476 13.06 17.66 0.07
CA ARG A 476 12.93 16.65 1.13
C ARG A 476 12.77 15.25 0.54
N LEU A 477 13.59 14.95 -0.46
CA LEU A 477 13.62 13.66 -1.13
C LEU A 477 13.93 12.55 -0.12
N GLN A 478 13.19 11.43 -0.21
CA GLN A 478 13.31 10.29 0.71
C GLN A 478 13.56 8.97 -0.01
N GLY A 479 13.15 8.86 -1.27
CA GLY A 479 13.33 7.69 -2.11
C GLY A 479 13.99 8.05 -3.45
N ALA A 480 14.86 7.19 -3.97
CA ALA A 480 15.39 7.34 -5.33
C ALA A 480 15.41 5.99 -6.07
N ILE A 481 14.89 5.95 -7.29
CA ILE A 481 15.05 4.81 -8.21
C ILE A 481 15.80 5.27 -9.45
N LEU A 482 16.96 4.69 -9.71
CA LEU A 482 17.74 4.91 -10.94
C LEU A 482 17.61 3.70 -11.84
N MET A 483 17.12 3.90 -13.05
CA MET A 483 17.06 2.85 -14.07
C MET A 483 18.30 2.98 -14.97
N ASP A 484 19.25 2.06 -14.80
CA ASP A 484 20.49 2.02 -15.57
C ASP A 484 20.28 1.32 -16.91
N ASN A 485 20.42 2.07 -18.01
CA ASN A 485 20.28 1.52 -19.35
C ASN A 485 21.63 1.02 -19.90
N ASN A 486 22.17 0.00 -19.24
CA ASN A 486 23.41 -0.67 -19.63
C ASN A 486 24.61 0.28 -19.66
N SER A 487 24.93 0.91 -18.53
CA SER A 487 26.15 1.71 -18.44
C SER A 487 27.39 0.83 -18.63
N THR A 488 28.36 1.38 -19.34
CA THR A 488 29.64 0.75 -19.68
C THR A 488 30.82 1.40 -18.96
N LEU A 489 30.66 2.63 -18.43
CA LEU A 489 31.73 3.33 -17.71
C LEU A 489 31.92 2.86 -16.26
N TYR A 490 30.90 2.24 -15.67
CA TYR A 490 30.91 1.77 -14.29
C TYR A 490 29.80 0.73 -14.08
N SER A 491 29.88 -0.04 -12.99
CA SER A 491 28.88 -1.03 -12.66
C SER A 491 27.61 -0.41 -12.03
N PRO A 492 26.44 -1.07 -12.15
CA PRO A 492 25.23 -0.75 -11.38
C PRO A 492 25.47 -0.60 -9.87
N GLN A 493 26.42 -1.38 -9.33
CA GLN A 493 26.81 -1.32 -7.92
C GLN A 493 27.49 0.00 -7.58
N LYS A 494 28.29 0.56 -8.50
CA LYS A 494 28.94 1.86 -8.31
C LYS A 494 27.92 3.00 -8.28
N ILE A 495 26.90 2.93 -9.15
CA ILE A 495 25.76 3.86 -9.10
C ILE A 495 25.07 3.78 -7.74
N HIS A 496 24.78 2.57 -7.25
CA HIS A 496 24.15 2.41 -5.95
C HIS A 496 25.02 2.98 -4.81
N GLU A 497 26.32 2.76 -4.84
CA GLU A 497 27.25 3.37 -3.87
C GLU A 497 27.16 4.90 -3.91
N THR A 498 27.12 5.51 -5.09
CA THR A 498 26.91 6.95 -5.27
C THR A 498 25.60 7.41 -4.65
N LEU A 499 24.49 6.69 -4.84
CA LEU A 499 23.20 7.02 -4.22
C LEU A 499 23.27 6.98 -2.69
N ARG A 500 23.93 5.95 -2.14
CA ARG A 500 24.11 5.77 -0.70
C ARG A 500 24.95 6.89 -0.09
N LEU A 501 26.05 7.27 -0.74
CA LEU A 501 26.94 8.33 -0.29
C LEU A 501 26.28 9.72 -0.39
N ALA A 502 25.58 10.00 -1.49
CA ALA A 502 24.85 11.25 -1.67
C ALA A 502 23.71 11.42 -0.64
N GLY A 503 23.15 10.32 -0.13
CA GLY A 503 22.10 10.28 0.89
C GLY A 503 22.57 10.14 2.33
N ALA A 504 23.88 10.11 2.59
CA ALA A 504 24.42 9.91 3.93
C ALA A 504 23.95 11.04 4.88
N GLY A 505 23.21 10.69 5.95
CA GLY A 505 22.61 11.67 6.87
C GLY A 505 21.12 11.45 7.24
N LYS A 506 20.55 10.26 7.03
CA LYS A 506 19.14 9.88 7.31
C LYS A 506 18.06 10.52 6.42
N ALA A 507 18.43 11.30 5.39
CA ALA A 507 17.46 11.94 4.49
C ALA A 507 16.87 10.97 3.45
N LEU A 508 17.72 10.24 2.72
CA LEU A 508 17.29 9.15 1.85
C LEU A 508 17.05 7.89 2.67
N LYS A 509 15.81 7.42 2.70
CA LYS A 509 15.36 6.23 3.41
C LYS A 509 15.45 4.97 2.57
N GLN A 510 15.29 5.09 1.26
CA GLN A 510 15.35 3.96 0.33
C GLN A 510 15.97 4.37 -1.00
N THR A 511 16.86 3.55 -1.53
CA THR A 511 17.39 3.69 -2.88
C THR A 511 17.27 2.36 -3.63
N LEU A 512 17.19 2.43 -4.96
CA LEU A 512 17.13 1.26 -5.83
C LEU A 512 17.79 1.59 -7.17
N VAL A 513 18.63 0.69 -7.66
CA VAL A 513 19.14 0.68 -9.02
C VAL A 513 18.48 -0.46 -9.77
N VAL A 514 17.83 -0.17 -10.89
CA VAL A 514 17.24 -1.16 -11.79
C VAL A 514 18.15 -1.31 -13.00
N SER A 515 18.79 -2.45 -13.16
CA SER A 515 19.58 -2.76 -14.35
C SER A 515 18.65 -3.15 -15.49
N ALA A 516 18.73 -2.41 -16.60
CA ALA A 516 17.92 -2.59 -17.79
C ALA A 516 18.83 -2.70 -19.04
N PRO A 517 19.47 -3.86 -19.26
CA PRO A 517 20.42 -4.09 -20.35
C PRO A 517 19.73 -4.31 -21.71
N PHE A 518 18.81 -3.41 -22.07
CA PHE A 518 18.00 -3.49 -23.28
C PHE A 518 18.30 -2.33 -24.22
N LYS A 519 17.96 -2.49 -25.50
CA LYS A 519 18.07 -1.42 -26.48
C LYS A 519 17.05 -0.32 -26.17
N TYR A 520 17.52 0.92 -26.10
CA TYR A 520 16.66 2.07 -25.77
C TYR A 520 15.63 2.36 -26.88
N GLY A 521 16.03 2.18 -28.14
CA GLY A 521 15.27 2.48 -29.33
C GLY A 521 15.94 3.54 -30.22
N PRO A 522 15.64 3.55 -31.52
CA PRO A 522 16.28 4.45 -32.48
C PRO A 522 15.79 5.89 -32.33
N HIS A 523 16.69 6.84 -32.59
CA HIS A 523 16.33 8.24 -32.81
C HIS A 523 16.15 8.48 -34.31
N VAL A 524 14.97 8.98 -34.70
CA VAL A 524 14.65 9.30 -36.10
C VAL A 524 14.45 10.82 -36.22
N PRO A 525 15.43 11.57 -36.74
CA PRO A 525 15.31 13.02 -36.91
C PRO A 525 14.12 13.40 -37.82
N GLY A 526 13.46 14.53 -37.52
CA GLY A 526 12.41 15.09 -38.37
C GLY A 526 11.00 14.49 -38.23
N LEU A 527 10.84 13.33 -37.58
CA LEU A 527 9.51 12.79 -37.29
C LEU A 527 8.85 13.51 -36.11
N LYS A 528 7.91 14.41 -36.40
CA LYS A 528 7.14 15.17 -35.40
C LYS A 528 6.09 14.33 -34.63
N ASN A 529 5.74 13.15 -35.14
CA ASN A 529 4.73 12.27 -34.54
C ASN A 529 5.37 11.20 -33.65
N ALA A 530 5.15 11.32 -32.34
CA ALA A 530 5.61 10.36 -31.32
C ALA A 530 5.12 8.91 -31.54
N VAL A 531 4.08 8.72 -32.37
CA VAL A 531 3.48 7.42 -32.73
C VAL A 531 4.45 6.49 -33.49
N TYR A 532 5.48 7.07 -34.10
CA TYR A 532 6.48 6.33 -34.89
C TYR A 532 7.86 6.25 -34.21
N GLU A 533 8.02 6.85 -33.03
CA GLU A 533 9.24 6.67 -32.25
C GLU A 533 9.20 5.28 -31.59
N GLU A 534 9.89 4.32 -32.18
CA GLU A 534 10.04 2.94 -31.67
C GLU A 534 10.98 2.85 -30.44
N LYS A 535 10.88 3.85 -29.56
CA LYS A 535 11.55 3.98 -28.26
C LYS A 535 10.67 3.37 -27.17
N TYR A 536 10.70 2.05 -27.08
CA TYR A 536 9.81 1.28 -26.21
C TYR A 536 10.26 1.28 -24.74
N LEU A 537 11.58 1.22 -24.52
CA LEU A 537 12.16 0.86 -23.24
C LEU A 537 11.76 1.80 -22.09
N GLN A 538 11.94 3.11 -22.26
CA GLN A 538 11.77 4.06 -21.16
C GLN A 538 10.34 4.04 -20.58
N CYS A 539 9.33 4.05 -21.45
CA CYS A 539 7.93 3.99 -21.02
C CYS A 539 7.58 2.66 -20.36
N ALA A 540 8.13 1.55 -20.87
CA ALA A 540 7.97 0.24 -20.24
C ALA A 540 8.62 0.18 -18.85
N LEU A 541 9.86 0.67 -18.71
CA LEU A 541 10.57 0.73 -17.43
C LEU A 541 9.84 1.58 -16.39
N LEU A 542 9.32 2.74 -16.77
CA LEU A 542 8.50 3.59 -15.90
C LEU A 542 7.31 2.82 -15.32
N ASN A 543 6.65 2.00 -16.15
CA ASN A 543 5.51 1.20 -15.70
C ASN A 543 5.93 -0.05 -14.92
N ILE A 544 7.09 -0.65 -15.21
CA ILE A 544 7.69 -1.71 -14.39
C ILE A 544 7.92 -1.21 -12.97
N VAL A 545 8.60 -0.06 -12.78
CA VAL A 545 8.86 0.48 -11.45
C VAL A 545 7.59 0.99 -10.77
N ARG A 546 6.63 1.52 -11.53
CA ARG A 546 5.29 1.89 -11.03
C ARG A 546 4.60 0.70 -10.38
N LEU A 547 4.59 -0.44 -11.07
CA LEU A 547 3.90 -1.64 -10.62
C LEU A 547 4.66 -2.37 -9.50
N ARG A 548 6.00 -2.49 -9.62
CA ARG A 548 6.82 -3.20 -8.63
C ARG A 548 6.99 -2.41 -7.34
N TYR A 549 7.22 -1.11 -7.40
CA TYR A 549 7.79 -0.37 -6.26
C TYR A 549 6.97 0.85 -5.84
N LEU A 550 6.36 1.57 -6.78
CA LEU A 550 5.91 2.94 -6.50
C LEU A 550 4.41 3.08 -6.25
N SER A 551 3.61 2.02 -6.36
CA SER A 551 2.15 2.08 -6.16
C SER A 551 1.72 2.55 -4.76
N LYS A 552 2.60 2.50 -3.76
CA LYS A 552 2.35 3.01 -2.40
C LYS A 552 3.17 4.25 -2.03
N ALA A 553 3.96 4.82 -2.94
CA ALA A 553 4.71 6.04 -2.69
C ALA A 553 3.79 7.23 -2.40
N ARG A 554 4.29 8.23 -1.65
CA ARG A 554 3.51 9.45 -1.35
C ARG A 554 3.35 10.31 -2.59
N ALA A 555 4.46 10.58 -3.26
CA ALA A 555 4.53 11.30 -4.51
C ALA A 555 5.81 10.90 -5.25
N VAL A 556 5.74 10.90 -6.58
CA VAL A 556 6.81 10.46 -7.47
C VAL A 556 7.10 11.54 -8.50
N LEU A 557 8.34 12.00 -8.55
CA LEU A 557 8.82 12.92 -9.58
C LEU A 557 9.55 12.11 -10.66
N ASN A 558 9.11 12.22 -11.91
CA ASN A 558 9.82 11.71 -13.07
C ASN A 558 10.63 12.85 -13.69
N CYS A 559 11.96 12.81 -13.58
CA CYS A 559 12.84 13.85 -14.13
C CYS A 559 14.21 13.29 -14.55
N ASP A 560 14.88 14.02 -15.43
CA ASP A 560 16.23 13.66 -15.88
C ASP A 560 17.30 14.25 -14.93
N ILE A 561 18.51 13.68 -14.91
CA ILE A 561 19.59 14.08 -13.98
C ILE A 561 20.06 15.53 -14.18
N ASP A 562 19.85 16.05 -15.37
CA ASP A 562 20.14 17.42 -15.79
C ASP A 562 18.96 18.39 -15.58
N GLU A 563 17.89 17.97 -14.89
CA GLU A 563 16.72 18.79 -14.60
C GLU A 563 16.51 18.96 -13.09
N LEU A 564 16.50 20.21 -12.61
CA LEU A 564 16.30 20.56 -11.20
C LEU A 564 14.98 21.31 -10.99
N ALA A 565 14.07 20.77 -10.17
CA ALA A 565 12.79 21.42 -9.92
C ALA A 565 12.99 22.69 -9.11
N HIS A 566 12.35 23.78 -9.50
CA HIS A 566 12.35 25.05 -8.78
C HIS A 566 10.93 25.41 -8.39
N THR A 567 10.62 25.19 -7.10
CA THR A 567 9.28 25.41 -6.53
C THR A 567 9.38 26.30 -5.29
N PRO A 568 9.49 27.63 -5.44
CA PRO A 568 9.64 28.53 -4.31
C PRO A 568 8.59 28.29 -3.22
N LYS A 569 9.02 28.34 -1.95
CA LYS A 569 8.17 28.21 -0.75
C LYS A 569 7.52 26.83 -0.52
N THR A 570 7.82 25.81 -1.34
CA THR A 570 7.23 24.48 -1.21
C THR A 570 8.09 23.40 -1.86
N THR A 571 7.63 22.15 -1.85
CA THR A 571 8.28 21.05 -2.57
C THR A 571 7.42 20.61 -3.75
N CYS A 572 8.04 20.11 -4.82
CA CYS A 572 7.30 19.52 -5.94
C CYS A 572 6.36 18.38 -5.50
N PHE A 573 6.76 17.62 -4.47
CA PHE A 573 5.95 16.55 -3.88
C PHE A 573 4.73 17.08 -3.11
N ASP A 574 4.89 18.15 -2.32
CA ASP A 574 3.76 18.75 -1.59
C ASP A 574 2.79 19.45 -2.53
N LEU A 575 3.29 20.11 -3.58
CA LEU A 575 2.47 20.63 -4.68
C LEU A 575 1.64 19.50 -5.30
N CYS A 576 2.27 18.37 -5.59
CA CYS A 576 1.61 17.22 -6.18
C CYS A 576 0.52 16.64 -5.28
N VAL A 577 0.79 16.46 -3.98
CA VAL A 577 -0.18 15.87 -3.04
C VAL A 577 -1.35 16.83 -2.77
N ARG A 578 -1.11 18.14 -2.76
CA ARG A 578 -2.16 19.17 -2.59
C ARG A 578 -2.97 19.41 -3.86
N SER A 579 -2.45 19.05 -5.02
CA SER A 579 -3.16 19.18 -6.30
C SER A 579 -4.46 18.38 -6.28
N PRO A 580 -5.61 18.96 -6.68
CA PRO A 580 -6.88 18.24 -6.80
C PRO A 580 -6.82 17.01 -7.71
N LEU A 581 -5.86 16.98 -8.65
CA LEU A 581 -5.66 15.84 -9.55
C LEU A 581 -4.67 14.79 -8.99
N GLY A 582 -3.98 15.09 -7.89
CA GLY A 582 -2.83 14.31 -7.43
C GLY A 582 -1.70 14.27 -8.48
N PHE A 583 -1.63 15.28 -9.33
CA PHE A 583 -0.74 15.38 -10.48
C PHE A 583 -0.41 16.85 -10.73
N VAL A 584 0.86 17.14 -11.00
CA VAL A 584 1.35 18.49 -11.32
C VAL A 584 2.37 18.39 -12.44
N VAL A 585 2.26 19.31 -13.38
CA VAL A 585 3.18 19.49 -14.51
C VAL A 585 4.09 20.68 -14.24
N LEU A 586 5.39 20.50 -14.44
CA LEU A 586 6.42 21.52 -14.31
C LEU A 586 6.97 21.85 -15.71
N PRO A 587 6.78 23.07 -16.22
CA PRO A 587 7.43 23.54 -17.44
C PRO A 587 8.94 23.53 -17.28
N VAL A 588 9.65 22.98 -18.26
CA VAL A 588 11.12 23.02 -18.29
C VAL A 588 11.58 24.38 -18.84
N ILE A 589 12.67 24.92 -18.31
CA ILE A 589 13.30 26.15 -18.78
C ILE A 589 14.82 25.96 -18.72
N TRP A 590 15.50 26.33 -19.79
CA TRP A 590 16.96 26.23 -19.89
C TRP A 590 17.69 27.11 -18.88
N ARG A 591 18.78 26.58 -18.34
CA ARG A 591 19.79 27.30 -17.56
C ARG A 591 21.19 26.96 -18.05
N TYR A 592 22.05 27.97 -18.06
CA TYR A 592 23.36 27.95 -18.69
C TYR A 592 24.45 28.21 -17.66
N SER A 593 25.61 27.58 -17.88
CA SER A 593 26.87 27.90 -17.20
C SER A 593 27.55 29.08 -17.90
N HIS A 594 28.46 29.77 -17.21
CA HIS A 594 29.34 30.73 -17.87
C HIS A 594 30.55 30.00 -18.49
N PRO A 595 31.09 30.44 -19.65
CA PRO A 595 32.26 29.80 -20.26
C PRO A 595 33.53 29.80 -19.39
N THR A 596 33.61 30.70 -18.41
CA THR A 596 34.76 30.80 -17.48
C THR A 596 34.57 30.00 -16.19
N ASP A 597 33.46 29.26 -16.03
CA ASP A 597 33.28 28.39 -14.88
C ASP A 597 34.31 27.24 -14.91
N PRO A 598 34.97 26.88 -13.79
CA PRO A 598 36.02 25.85 -13.78
C PRO A 598 35.56 24.47 -14.28
N ASP A 599 34.33 24.08 -13.97
CA ASP A 599 33.64 22.93 -14.57
C ASP A 599 32.23 23.34 -15.01
N PRO A 600 32.03 23.75 -16.27
CA PRO A 600 30.74 24.25 -16.77
C PRO A 600 29.65 23.16 -16.83
N THR A 601 30.00 21.89 -16.55
CA THR A 601 29.06 20.76 -16.63
C THR A 601 28.38 20.43 -15.31
N ARG A 602 28.86 20.98 -14.18
CA ARG A 602 28.25 20.77 -12.85
C ARG A 602 26.95 21.56 -12.71
N GLN A 603 25.92 20.96 -12.12
CA GLN A 603 24.62 21.62 -12.01
C GLN A 603 24.66 22.93 -11.20
N ALA A 604 25.58 23.04 -10.24
CA ALA A 604 25.75 24.23 -9.39
C ALA A 604 26.10 25.51 -10.15
N VAL A 605 26.67 25.40 -11.37
CA VAL A 605 27.08 26.59 -12.14
C VAL A 605 26.06 27.02 -13.20
N HIS A 606 24.97 26.27 -13.40
CA HIS A 606 23.90 26.64 -14.34
C HIS A 606 23.00 27.75 -13.79
N ARG A 607 23.59 28.91 -13.54
CA ARG A 607 22.97 30.08 -12.88
C ARG A 607 22.48 31.16 -13.84
N PHE A 608 22.78 31.01 -15.13
CA PHE A 608 22.44 32.00 -16.13
C PHE A 608 21.21 31.60 -16.93
N ARG A 609 20.46 32.61 -17.36
CA ARG A 609 19.38 32.50 -18.35
C ARG A 609 19.77 33.30 -19.59
N HIS A 610 19.13 32.97 -20.72
CA HIS A 610 19.27 33.78 -21.92
C HIS A 610 18.67 35.19 -21.73
N SER A 611 19.28 36.18 -22.38
CA SER A 611 18.87 37.59 -22.33
C SER A 611 17.53 37.80 -23.03
N THR A 612 17.33 37.15 -24.17
CA THR A 612 16.04 37.06 -24.87
C THR A 612 15.24 35.88 -24.34
N PHE A 613 13.96 36.12 -23.99
CA PHE A 613 13.04 35.05 -23.69
C PHE A 613 12.70 34.33 -24.99
N LEU A 614 13.28 33.16 -25.22
CA LEU A 614 12.90 32.29 -26.33
C LEU A 614 11.74 31.39 -25.85
N PRO A 615 10.50 31.60 -26.31
CA PRO A 615 9.37 30.70 -26.03
C PRO A 615 9.50 29.45 -26.91
N GLU A 616 10.59 28.70 -26.75
CA GLU A 616 10.58 27.34 -27.26
C GLU A 616 9.46 26.58 -26.51
N LEU A 617 8.71 25.73 -27.23
CA LEU A 617 7.75 24.82 -26.63
C LEU A 617 8.53 23.82 -25.76
N GLN A 618 8.84 24.24 -24.54
CA GLN A 618 9.66 23.43 -23.65
C GLN A 618 8.91 22.15 -23.29
N PRO A 619 9.59 21.00 -23.28
CA PRO A 619 9.01 19.78 -22.74
C PRO A 619 8.58 20.04 -21.29
N VAL A 620 7.66 19.23 -20.81
CA VAL A 620 7.24 19.29 -19.41
C VAL A 620 7.68 18.02 -18.72
N LYS A 621 7.86 18.07 -17.41
CA LYS A 621 7.86 16.86 -16.58
C LYS A 621 6.76 16.97 -15.55
N TYR A 622 6.57 15.90 -14.79
CA TYR A 622 5.48 15.83 -13.86
C TYR A 622 5.88 15.16 -12.55
N CYS A 623 5.15 15.55 -11.51
CA CYS A 623 5.07 14.82 -10.26
C CYS A 623 3.66 14.22 -10.13
N ILE A 624 3.58 12.98 -9.66
CA ILE A 624 2.32 12.24 -9.49
C ILE A 624 2.22 11.62 -8.10
N ALA A 625 1.04 11.68 -7.49
CA ALA A 625 0.67 10.96 -6.27
C ALA A 625 -0.03 9.65 -6.68
N PRO A 626 0.63 8.49 -6.56
CA PRO A 626 0.07 7.21 -7.05
C PRO A 626 -1.26 6.83 -6.40
N LYS A 627 -1.51 7.31 -5.18
CA LYS A 627 -2.76 7.14 -4.41
C LYS A 627 -3.63 8.41 -4.39
N GLY A 628 -3.38 9.35 -5.29
CA GLY A 628 -4.12 10.61 -5.38
C GLY A 628 -5.56 10.43 -5.89
N PRO A 629 -6.33 11.52 -5.99
CA PRO A 629 -7.74 11.50 -6.37
C PRO A 629 -8.04 10.86 -7.73
N THR A 630 -7.06 10.84 -8.63
CA THR A 630 -7.18 10.24 -9.96
C THR A 630 -6.69 8.79 -10.03
N SER A 631 -6.22 8.20 -8.92
CA SER A 631 -5.59 6.86 -8.91
C SER A 631 -6.47 5.72 -9.43
N TRP A 632 -7.80 5.86 -9.37
CA TRP A 632 -8.77 4.88 -9.87
C TRP A 632 -8.84 4.79 -11.40
N LEU A 633 -8.36 5.80 -12.13
CA LEU A 633 -8.40 5.88 -13.60
C LEU A 633 -7.38 4.95 -14.31
N SER A 634 -6.67 4.09 -13.56
CA SER A 634 -5.76 3.07 -14.10
C SER A 634 -4.70 3.61 -15.07
N TRP A 635 -4.16 4.80 -14.77
CA TRP A 635 -3.14 5.47 -15.58
C TRP A 635 -1.89 4.63 -15.81
N CYS A 636 -1.29 4.80 -16.99
CA CYS A 636 0.09 4.42 -17.24
C CYS A 636 0.98 5.66 -17.31
N TRP A 637 2.21 5.52 -16.86
CA TRP A 637 3.17 6.61 -16.82
C TRP A 637 3.91 6.68 -18.16
N ASP A 638 3.95 7.86 -18.77
CA ASP A 638 4.74 8.14 -19.97
C ASP A 638 5.84 9.15 -19.62
N ASN A 639 6.74 9.47 -20.55
CA ASN A 639 7.91 10.32 -20.25
C ASN A 639 7.53 11.75 -19.84
N HIS A 640 6.47 12.31 -20.42
CA HIS A 640 6.05 13.70 -20.19
C HIS A 640 4.60 13.82 -19.71
N TRP A 641 3.81 12.74 -19.79
CA TRP A 641 2.36 12.75 -19.60
C TRP A 641 1.84 11.43 -19.02
N LEU A 642 0.52 11.34 -18.78
CA LEU A 642 -0.16 10.09 -18.46
C LEU A 642 -0.82 9.51 -19.72
N SER A 643 -0.82 8.19 -19.84
CA SER A 643 -1.37 7.47 -21.00
C SER A 643 -2.43 6.46 -20.58
N PHE A 644 -3.52 6.39 -21.33
CA PHE A 644 -4.55 5.35 -21.18
C PHE A 644 -4.18 4.10 -22.00
N PRO A 645 -4.71 2.92 -21.68
CA PRO A 645 -4.68 1.79 -22.60
C PRO A 645 -5.49 2.10 -23.87
N GLU A 646 -5.07 1.57 -25.02
CA GLU A 646 -5.85 1.64 -26.26
C GLU A 646 -7.22 0.99 -26.03
N LEU A 647 -8.30 1.76 -26.26
CA LEU A 647 -9.68 1.30 -26.09
C LEU A 647 -10.02 0.38 -27.26
N GLY A 648 -10.13 -0.92 -27.00
CA GLY A 648 -10.46 -1.91 -28.02
C GLY A 648 -11.84 -1.66 -28.66
N ASN A 649 -11.90 -1.76 -29.99
CA ASN A 649 -13.05 -1.99 -30.88
C ASN A 649 -14.44 -1.35 -30.58
N SER A 650 -14.58 -0.33 -29.75
CA SER A 650 -15.82 0.44 -29.64
C SER A 650 -16.04 1.27 -30.92
N TYR A 651 -17.11 0.96 -31.66
CA TYR A 651 -17.49 1.66 -32.90
C TYR A 651 -17.72 3.16 -32.68
N VAL A 652 -18.31 3.54 -31.53
CA VAL A 652 -18.61 4.94 -31.16
C VAL A 652 -17.33 5.75 -30.87
N LEU A 653 -16.30 5.09 -30.34
CA LEU A 653 -15.02 5.73 -30.02
C LEU A 653 -14.02 5.70 -31.19
N ARG A 654 -14.28 5.00 -32.30
CA ARG A 654 -13.44 5.09 -33.51
C ARG A 654 -13.51 6.46 -34.20
N LEU A 655 -14.60 7.19 -34.00
CA LEU A 655 -14.79 8.55 -34.52
C LEU A 655 -13.78 9.55 -33.95
N PHE A 656 -13.22 9.29 -32.77
CA PHE A 656 -12.13 10.05 -32.16
C PHE A 656 -10.93 9.12 -31.95
N SER A 657 -9.85 9.28 -32.72
CA SER A 657 -8.66 8.44 -32.52
C SER A 657 -8.25 8.44 -31.04
N TYR A 658 -7.83 7.29 -30.48
CA TYR A 658 -7.31 7.18 -29.10
C TYR A 658 -6.28 8.27 -28.76
N HIS A 659 -5.48 8.65 -29.76
CA HIS A 659 -4.52 9.75 -29.68
C HIS A 659 -5.19 11.10 -29.40
N CYS A 660 -6.36 11.39 -29.98
CA CYS A 660 -7.14 12.60 -29.73
C CYS A 660 -7.66 12.64 -28.28
N ILE A 661 -8.20 11.55 -27.75
CA ILE A 661 -8.73 11.49 -26.37
C ILE A 661 -7.61 11.69 -25.35
N ASN A 662 -6.49 10.97 -25.50
CA ASN A 662 -5.31 11.16 -24.65
C ASN A 662 -4.77 12.59 -24.72
N ARG A 663 -4.72 13.19 -25.92
CA ARG A 663 -4.27 14.57 -26.09
C ARG A 663 -5.22 15.56 -25.44
N ILE A 664 -6.54 15.37 -25.54
CA ILE A 664 -7.53 16.25 -24.92
C ILE A 664 -7.42 16.19 -23.39
N ILE A 665 -7.38 14.98 -22.80
CA ILE A 665 -7.28 14.82 -21.34
C ILE A 665 -5.95 15.39 -20.83
N ASN A 666 -4.83 15.06 -21.47
CA ASN A 666 -3.53 15.62 -21.10
C ASN A 666 -3.46 17.14 -21.30
N TYR A 667 -4.11 17.67 -22.33
CA TYR A 667 -4.23 19.12 -22.52
C TYR A 667 -5.04 19.77 -21.40
N ILE A 668 -6.17 19.19 -20.99
CA ILE A 668 -6.95 19.67 -19.84
C ILE A 668 -6.11 19.64 -18.56
N PHE A 669 -5.43 18.54 -18.28
CA PHE A 669 -4.58 18.38 -17.08
C PHE A 669 -3.42 19.39 -17.10
N LYS A 670 -2.80 19.58 -18.27
CA LYS A 670 -1.78 20.62 -18.49
C LYS A 670 -2.34 22.00 -18.19
N ARG A 671 -3.50 22.36 -18.75
CA ARG A 671 -4.10 23.69 -18.59
C ARG A 671 -4.48 23.94 -17.15
N ILE A 672 -5.13 23.00 -16.48
CA ILE A 672 -5.45 23.08 -15.04
C ILE A 672 -4.16 23.27 -14.24
N SER A 673 -3.15 22.42 -14.45
CA SER A 673 -1.88 22.54 -13.73
C SER A 673 -1.19 23.88 -13.99
N LEU A 674 -1.16 24.36 -15.23
CA LEU A 674 -0.54 25.65 -15.58
C LEU A 674 -1.31 26.85 -15.03
N ILE A 675 -2.63 26.75 -14.85
CA ILE A 675 -3.43 27.81 -14.21
C ILE A 675 -3.02 27.96 -12.74
N PHE A 676 -2.89 26.85 -12.02
CA PHE A 676 -2.63 26.89 -10.58
C PHE A 676 -1.14 26.96 -10.21
N TYR A 677 -0.23 26.53 -11.10
CA TYR A 677 1.18 26.27 -10.74
C TYR A 677 2.20 26.88 -11.72
N ARG A 678 1.83 27.88 -12.53
CA ARG A 678 2.70 28.45 -13.58
C ARG A 678 4.07 28.94 -13.12
N GLN A 679 4.17 29.35 -11.85
CA GLN A 679 5.40 29.84 -11.22
C GLN A 679 6.40 28.74 -10.84
N HIS A 680 5.98 27.47 -10.89
CA HIS A 680 6.80 26.32 -10.54
C HIS A 680 7.35 25.68 -11.82
N THR A 681 8.67 25.53 -11.91
CA THR A 681 9.35 25.16 -13.16
C THR A 681 10.42 24.10 -12.92
N LEU A 682 10.93 23.50 -13.99
CA LEU A 682 12.16 22.70 -13.98
C LEU A 682 13.26 23.49 -14.68
N ARG A 683 14.44 23.52 -14.06
CA ARG A 683 15.64 24.17 -14.59
C ARG A 683 16.48 23.09 -15.25
N HIS A 684 16.58 23.15 -16.57
CA HIS A 684 17.39 22.19 -17.34
C HIS A 684 18.81 22.74 -17.51
N CYS A 685 19.77 22.06 -16.90
CA CYS A 685 21.19 22.38 -16.96
C CYS A 685 21.74 22.06 -18.36
N PHE A 686 21.91 23.08 -19.19
CA PHE A 686 22.21 22.92 -20.61
C PHE A 686 23.48 22.09 -20.85
N SER A 687 24.59 22.50 -20.22
CA SER A 687 25.93 21.91 -20.42
C SER A 687 26.15 20.57 -19.71
N THR A 688 25.26 20.17 -18.79
CA THR A 688 25.27 18.81 -18.20
C THR A 688 24.80 17.78 -19.24
N SER A 689 23.99 18.20 -20.23
CA SER A 689 23.35 17.30 -21.20
C SER A 689 24.13 17.05 -22.49
N THR A 690 25.26 17.75 -22.71
CA THR A 690 25.94 17.83 -24.02
C THR A 690 26.81 16.61 -24.34
N GLY A 691 27.06 15.70 -23.40
CA GLY A 691 27.84 14.47 -23.62
C GLY A 691 27.24 13.48 -24.64
N TRP A 692 25.93 13.56 -24.92
CA TRP A 692 25.22 12.68 -25.87
C TRP A 692 24.60 13.43 -27.07
N LYS A 693 24.67 14.76 -27.08
CA LYS A 693 24.04 15.63 -28.07
C LYS A 693 25.06 16.63 -28.60
N SER A 694 26.02 16.11 -29.36
CA SER A 694 27.14 16.85 -29.97
C SER A 694 26.72 18.05 -30.84
N HIS A 695 25.45 18.12 -31.24
CA HIS A 695 24.88 19.23 -32.01
C HIS A 695 24.43 20.44 -31.16
N ARG A 696 24.43 20.34 -29.82
CA ARG A 696 24.00 21.44 -28.93
C ARG A 696 25.17 22.37 -28.63
N GLN A 697 25.12 23.60 -29.13
CA GLN A 697 26.10 24.66 -28.86
C GLN A 697 25.67 25.51 -27.65
N GLN A 698 26.61 25.88 -26.78
CA GLN A 698 26.33 26.82 -25.69
C GLN A 698 25.91 28.18 -26.24
N ALA A 699 25.06 28.89 -25.49
CA ALA A 699 24.72 30.26 -25.80
C ALA A 699 25.96 31.18 -25.67
N PRO A 700 26.11 32.19 -26.54
CA PRO A 700 27.20 33.16 -26.44
C PRO A 700 27.19 33.86 -25.07
N SER A 701 28.36 34.07 -24.46
CA SER A 701 28.49 34.70 -23.13
C SER A 701 27.80 36.06 -23.02
N LYS A 702 27.81 36.84 -24.11
CA LYS A 702 27.17 38.16 -24.21
C LYS A 702 25.64 38.13 -24.09
N GLU A 703 25.04 36.96 -24.27
CA GLU A 703 23.59 36.75 -24.22
C GLU A 703 23.13 36.07 -22.92
N LEU A 704 24.03 35.92 -21.93
CA LEU A 704 23.74 35.30 -20.65
C LEU A 704 23.55 36.34 -19.54
N ILE A 705 22.42 36.26 -18.82
CA ILE A 705 22.09 37.10 -17.67
C ILE A 705 21.99 36.23 -16.42
N LEU A 706 22.59 36.67 -15.32
CA LEU A 706 22.51 35.97 -14.04
C LEU A 706 21.07 35.94 -13.52
N ASP A 707 20.60 34.76 -13.13
CA ASP A 707 19.32 34.57 -12.45
C ASP A 707 19.58 34.50 -10.94
N ALA A 708 19.49 35.66 -10.26
CA ALA A 708 19.88 35.79 -8.85
C ALA A 708 19.03 34.93 -7.89
N GLU A 709 17.73 34.78 -8.15
CA GLU A 709 16.86 33.90 -7.35
C GLU A 709 17.28 32.44 -7.51
N TRP A 710 17.58 32.03 -8.74
CA TRP A 710 18.04 30.68 -9.01
C TRP A 710 19.44 30.41 -8.45
N GLN A 711 20.35 31.38 -8.54
CA GLN A 711 21.68 31.31 -7.93
C GLN A 711 21.57 31.06 -6.43
N ALA A 712 20.74 31.82 -5.71
CA ALA A 712 20.54 31.64 -4.28
C ALA A 712 20.01 30.23 -3.93
N ALA A 713 19.13 29.67 -4.77
CA ALA A 713 18.65 28.29 -4.59
C ALA A 713 19.78 27.26 -4.80
N LEU A 714 20.63 27.44 -5.81
CA LEU A 714 21.79 26.57 -6.04
C LEU A 714 22.79 26.67 -4.88
N ASP A 715 23.11 27.88 -4.42
CA ASP A 715 24.04 28.11 -3.31
C ASP A 715 23.56 27.46 -2.02
N ALA A 716 22.26 27.54 -1.71
CA ALA A 716 21.69 26.87 -0.54
C ALA A 716 21.85 25.34 -0.57
N ALA A 717 21.78 24.73 -1.75
CA ALA A 717 21.90 23.27 -1.92
C ALA A 717 23.36 22.78 -1.96
N PHE A 718 24.26 23.56 -2.57
CA PHE A 718 25.62 23.13 -2.90
C PHE A 718 26.71 23.78 -2.05
N CYS A 719 26.44 24.94 -1.44
CA CYS A 719 27.33 25.66 -0.54
C CYS A 719 26.62 25.99 0.79
N PRO A 720 26.17 24.99 1.57
CA PRO A 720 25.53 25.24 2.84
C PRO A 720 26.50 25.95 3.79
N SER A 721 26.11 27.14 4.26
CA SER A 721 26.87 27.99 5.18
C SER A 721 27.16 27.32 6.55
N GLU A 722 26.64 26.12 6.80
CA GLU A 722 26.83 25.33 8.02
C GLU A 722 28.17 24.58 8.10
N PHE A 723 29.02 24.61 7.07
CA PHE A 723 30.39 24.06 7.12
C PHE A 723 31.51 25.11 7.19
N ILE A 724 31.18 26.41 7.23
CA ILE A 724 32.16 27.44 7.58
C ILE A 724 32.25 27.48 9.10
N THR A 725 33.25 26.80 9.65
CA THR A 725 33.71 26.97 11.02
C THR A 725 33.74 28.47 11.34
N LYS A 726 32.96 28.91 12.33
CA LYS A 726 33.18 30.22 12.96
C LYS A 726 34.69 30.34 13.26
N PRO A 727 35.35 31.47 12.95
CA PRO A 727 36.74 31.63 13.33
C PRO A 727 36.84 31.48 14.85
N PRO A 728 37.94 30.90 15.37
CA PRO A 728 38.10 30.69 16.80
C PRO A 728 37.94 32.04 17.50
N ARG A 729 37.09 32.07 18.54
CA ARG A 729 36.99 33.23 19.43
C ARG A 729 38.41 33.54 19.90
N LYS A 730 38.89 34.77 19.62
CA LYS A 730 40.14 35.29 20.18
C LYS A 730 40.17 34.97 21.67
N GLU A 731 41.16 34.17 22.08
CA GLU A 731 41.54 34.06 23.47
C GLU A 731 41.81 35.48 23.99
N ARG A 732 41.08 35.89 25.03
CA ARG A 732 41.52 36.98 25.88
C ARG A 732 42.78 36.48 26.59
N ARG A 733 43.94 36.98 26.19
CA ARG A 733 45.12 36.95 27.04
C ARG A 733 44.95 38.02 28.12
N ILE A 734 44.97 37.51 29.36
CA ILE A 734 45.13 38.18 30.67
C ILE A 734 43.97 39.11 31.07
#